data_AF-A0A550CN59-F1
#
_entry.id   AF-A0A550CN59-F1
#
_cell.length_a   1.000
_cell.length_b   1.000
_cell.length_c   1.000
_cell.angle_alpha   90.00
_cell.angle_beta   90.00
_cell.angle_gamma   90.00
#
_symmetry.space_group_name_H-M   'P 1'
#
loop_
_entity.id
_entity.type
_entity.pdbx_description
1 polymer ?
#
loop_
_entity_poly.entity_id
_entity_poly.type
_entity_poly.pdbx_seq_one_letter_code
_entity_poly.pdbx_strand_id
1 'polypeptide(L)'
;MSSTHVLDSTPPSTFLPPLARLRSASASDVSLALRHLRQLYWQKTDSCAPPLPSHFAIPVRHISKAIHDTSVPDSGYASADEDEGEMEDEVLLDEDDDCLEALRTDAFERSFAIKWLTGLIARADVWAGDEDERLEAIDDASSILSAFTGTEEETEVAVTRSLTFPSLHGGSTNVELNDAPLSTHDHTSVGLQSWASSIVLAERMCANPAQFGLGASPSRILELGAGTGLLSIVAAKLSPSSDIVATDFHPDVLANCIANVHTNAEGSAAVAVRKLDWQFPEYDDALATPFDIVLAADVIYHPEHARCIKRCVERTLRPGGVFWLMIPVRATGRHEGMYHTVEEVFTGTHGLIIREHEQVTRRNGVGRADESSTIMQGRPERVSSFVPARHELVGYLFVSSSAVPLFSQSSSLRWDPMSLAHDVWAHAAPHAELISIIDSLEAAPVNLADQAAVIAKVQKQLREQEENVARLSEKTRQKRRTPSTHSIRKPVCRVAHQLLGKADVYQAKKETENSAYEQLVQDERTQRDKLEATQHSFNEANCKLDGLQAEADRLIALKNKQEALYDSIFTAHDIAFPEESDLRRKVLESRQAVESARSVLAGQSEVLDALARAELALRECEENLKDGLYWSTALFLVDGKQGCSKQASDHEKTVQQANRSAKDFQRLYESARLASTDVPHILWPSICYCPLVRADCGPELHVEKARHMLDEVTATCAEVKKIRKSCAARLHSHEDEMAQVEKAHRQDRSELVAVRRKIFLHLLQLPREPLPQASDEDAPPPYVETNTSTAHSRCQRKKKAAKLPKTPKYSDMVDIPRPSPTRRLPQPMSAGGSTTSSDDIFVPSQVPRVRTPRPLPRPPGAPP
;
A
#
# COMPACT_ATOMS: atom_id res chain seq x y z
N MET A 1 2.32 -56.01 13.02
CA MET A 1 1.90 -55.58 11.68
C MET A 1 1.05 -54.32 11.82
N SER A 2 1.62 -53.17 11.50
CA SER A 2 1.03 -52.21 10.55
C SER A 2 2.19 -51.37 10.02
N SER A 3 2.16 -51.03 8.74
CA SER A 3 3.37 -50.61 8.01
C SER A 3 3.92 -49.26 8.42
N THR A 4 5.24 -49.13 8.25
CA THR A 4 5.97 -47.88 8.06
C THR A 4 5.26 -46.94 7.08
N HIS A 5 5.27 -45.64 7.38
CA HIS A 5 4.79 -44.60 6.48
C HIS A 5 5.62 -44.59 5.19
N VAL A 6 5.04 -45.07 4.10
CA VAL A 6 5.40 -44.62 2.76
C VAL A 6 4.76 -43.23 2.60
N LEU A 7 5.54 -42.24 2.18
CA LEU A 7 4.99 -40.96 1.76
C LEU A 7 4.35 -41.16 0.38
N ASP A 8 3.04 -41.09 0.33
CA ASP A 8 2.28 -41.26 -0.91
C ASP A 8 2.61 -40.07 -1.82
N SER A 9 3.36 -40.30 -2.91
CA SER A 9 3.79 -39.30 -3.91
C SER A 9 2.62 -38.85 -4.80
N THR A 10 1.48 -38.60 -4.17
CA THR A 10 0.19 -38.33 -4.80
C THR A 10 -0.04 -36.83 -4.92
N PRO A 11 -0.32 -36.31 -6.12
CA PRO A 11 -0.51 -34.88 -6.30
C PRO A 11 -1.77 -34.36 -5.60
N PRO A 12 -1.74 -33.12 -5.04
CA PRO A 12 -2.91 -32.43 -4.49
C PRO A 12 -4.17 -32.51 -5.36
N SER A 13 -4.04 -32.42 -6.69
CA SER A 13 -5.12 -32.56 -7.66
C SER A 13 -5.87 -33.90 -7.60
N THR A 14 -5.27 -34.93 -7.02
CA THR A 14 -5.84 -36.30 -6.95
C THR A 14 -6.52 -36.60 -5.61
N PHE A 15 -5.97 -36.14 -4.48
CA PHE A 15 -6.52 -36.46 -3.15
C PHE A 15 -7.43 -35.37 -2.56
N LEU A 16 -7.37 -34.13 -3.03
CA LEU A 16 -8.21 -33.04 -2.49
C LEU A 16 -9.67 -33.16 -2.96
N PRO A 17 -10.66 -33.23 -2.04
CA PRO A 17 -12.04 -33.50 -2.42
C PRO A 17 -12.68 -32.29 -3.14
N PRO A 18 -13.50 -32.50 -4.19
CA PRO A 18 -14.12 -31.40 -4.93
C PRO A 18 -15.02 -30.53 -4.05
N LEU A 19 -14.68 -29.26 -3.89
CA LEU A 19 -15.39 -28.31 -3.00
C LEU A 19 -16.86 -28.05 -3.40
N ALA A 20 -17.28 -28.44 -4.60
CA ALA A 20 -18.69 -28.49 -4.99
C ALA A 20 -19.51 -29.51 -4.17
N ARG A 21 -18.86 -30.52 -3.56
CA ARG A 21 -19.45 -31.54 -2.69
C ARG A 21 -19.22 -31.28 -1.20
N LEU A 22 -18.71 -30.09 -0.82
CA LEU A 22 -18.40 -29.75 0.57
C LEU A 22 -19.62 -29.91 1.50
N ARG A 23 -20.84 -29.60 1.02
CA ARG A 23 -22.12 -29.84 1.72
C ARG A 23 -22.33 -31.28 2.23
N SER A 24 -21.62 -32.27 1.66
CA SER A 24 -21.74 -33.69 1.97
C SER A 24 -20.40 -34.36 2.30
N ALA A 25 -19.32 -33.59 2.50
CA ALA A 25 -18.02 -34.12 2.91
C ALA A 25 -17.98 -34.34 4.44
N SER A 26 -17.33 -35.41 4.92
CA SER A 26 -17.19 -35.64 6.36
C SER A 26 -16.03 -34.83 6.95
N ALA A 27 -16.09 -34.54 8.26
CA ALA A 27 -14.98 -33.94 9.02
C ALA A 27 -13.67 -34.71 8.82
N SER A 28 -13.75 -36.05 8.86
CA SER A 28 -12.60 -36.93 8.65
C SER A 28 -11.94 -36.76 7.28
N ASP A 29 -12.72 -36.56 6.20
CA ASP A 29 -12.17 -36.41 4.84
C ASP A 29 -11.41 -35.08 4.68
N VAL A 30 -11.97 -33.99 5.23
CA VAL A 30 -11.34 -32.66 5.18
C VAL A 30 -10.10 -32.62 6.07
N SER A 31 -10.15 -33.16 7.29
CA SER A 31 -8.99 -33.25 8.17
C SER A 31 -7.88 -34.15 7.61
N LEU A 32 -8.22 -35.20 6.85
CA LEU A 32 -7.24 -36.05 6.17
C LEU A 32 -6.56 -35.29 5.03
N ALA A 33 -7.33 -34.58 4.19
CA ALA A 33 -6.81 -33.74 3.11
C ALA A 33 -5.86 -32.64 3.61
N LEU A 34 -6.21 -31.95 4.70
CA LEU A 34 -5.36 -30.93 5.33
C LEU A 34 -4.05 -31.55 5.88
N ARG A 35 -4.15 -32.73 6.51
CA ARG A 35 -2.97 -33.44 7.02
C ARG A 35 -2.02 -33.88 5.91
N HIS A 36 -2.54 -34.36 4.78
CA HIS A 36 -1.74 -34.75 3.62
C HIS A 36 -1.01 -33.54 3.01
N LEU A 37 -1.69 -32.39 2.86
CA LEU A 37 -1.03 -31.14 2.43
C LEU A 37 0.11 -30.73 3.37
N ARG A 38 -0.11 -30.80 4.69
CA ARG A 38 0.92 -30.45 5.68
C ARG A 38 2.12 -31.41 5.63
N GLN A 39 1.90 -32.69 5.35
CA GLN A 39 2.96 -33.69 5.19
C GLN A 39 3.74 -33.53 3.88
N LEU A 40 3.07 -33.19 2.77
CA LEU A 40 3.72 -33.01 1.47
C LEU A 40 4.67 -31.80 1.45
N TYR A 41 4.22 -30.67 2.01
CA TYR A 41 4.92 -29.37 1.88
C TYR A 41 5.75 -28.93 3.10
N TRP A 42 5.56 -29.51 4.31
CA TRP A 42 6.23 -29.04 5.55
C TRP A 42 6.81 -30.15 6.44
N GLN A 43 7.35 -31.22 5.85
CA GLN A 43 8.23 -32.09 6.63
C GLN A 43 9.60 -31.45 6.87
N LYS A 44 10.09 -31.58 8.11
CA LYS A 44 11.50 -31.33 8.43
C LYS A 44 12.35 -32.50 7.94
N THR A 45 13.13 -32.27 6.90
CA THR A 45 14.33 -33.05 6.63
C THR A 45 15.45 -32.54 7.55
N ASP A 46 15.84 -33.34 8.54
CA ASP A 46 16.99 -33.07 9.39
C ASP A 46 18.31 -33.38 8.63
N SER A 47 18.74 -32.48 7.75
CA SER A 47 20.06 -32.56 7.11
C SER A 47 20.60 -31.18 6.71
N CYS A 48 21.91 -30.98 6.97
CA CYS A 48 22.61 -29.72 6.75
C CYS A 48 23.50 -29.82 5.51
N ALA A 49 23.30 -28.95 4.51
CA ALA A 49 24.22 -28.76 3.39
C ALA A 49 24.19 -27.29 2.92
N PRO A 50 25.35 -26.70 2.54
CA PRO A 50 25.42 -25.31 2.05
C PRO A 50 25.12 -25.22 0.54
N PRO A 51 24.71 -24.04 0.02
CA PRO A 51 24.40 -23.87 -1.39
C PRO A 51 25.66 -23.82 -2.28
N LEU A 52 25.61 -24.48 -3.44
CA LEU A 52 26.58 -24.38 -4.53
C LEU A 52 25.95 -23.72 -5.77
N PRO A 53 26.75 -23.10 -6.66
CA PRO A 53 26.26 -22.06 -7.56
C PRO A 53 25.67 -22.54 -8.89
N SER A 54 24.95 -21.61 -9.53
CA SER A 54 24.13 -21.78 -10.73
C SER A 54 24.91 -22.18 -12.01
N HIS A 55 24.60 -23.35 -12.57
CA HIS A 55 24.71 -23.63 -14.01
C HIS A 55 23.70 -24.71 -14.46
N PHE A 56 22.49 -24.28 -14.86
CA PHE A 56 21.56 -25.16 -15.59
C PHE A 56 21.81 -25.05 -17.10
N ALA A 57 22.16 -26.16 -17.74
CA ALA A 57 22.12 -26.33 -19.19
C ALA A 57 20.93 -27.24 -19.56
N ILE A 58 20.08 -26.81 -20.49
CA ILE A 58 18.88 -27.56 -20.91
C ILE A 58 19.03 -28.03 -22.37
N PRO A 59 18.92 -29.34 -22.64
CA PRO A 59 18.64 -29.86 -23.99
C PRO A 59 17.17 -30.29 -24.14
N VAL A 60 16.40 -29.42 -24.80
CA VAL A 60 15.30 -29.70 -25.75
C VAL A 60 14.48 -31.01 -25.59
N ARG A 61 13.21 -30.89 -25.15
CA ARG A 61 12.16 -31.90 -25.40
C ARG A 61 11.38 -31.59 -26.68
N HIS A 62 11.53 -32.43 -27.71
CA HIS A 62 10.62 -32.44 -28.86
C HIS A 62 9.40 -33.32 -28.57
N ILE A 63 8.23 -32.72 -28.32
CA ILE A 63 6.95 -33.43 -28.23
C ILE A 63 6.26 -33.40 -29.59
N SER A 64 6.01 -34.57 -30.19
CA SER A 64 4.99 -34.76 -31.24
C SER A 64 4.73 -36.24 -31.49
N LYS A 65 3.54 -36.72 -31.10
CA LYS A 65 2.59 -37.43 -31.98
C LYS A 65 1.39 -37.96 -31.19
N ALA A 66 0.20 -37.65 -31.68
CA ALA A 66 -0.97 -38.49 -31.47
C ALA A 66 -1.09 -39.46 -32.66
N ILE A 67 -1.23 -40.74 -32.35
CA ILE A 67 -2.06 -41.76 -33.03
C ILE A 67 -1.99 -41.77 -34.58
N HIS A 68 -1.41 -42.83 -35.15
CA HIS A 68 -2.21 -43.78 -35.94
C HIS A 68 -1.51 -45.15 -36.05
N ASP A 69 -2.31 -46.19 -35.82
CA ASP A 69 -1.99 -47.60 -35.97
C ASP A 69 -1.98 -48.01 -37.46
N THR A 70 -0.98 -48.76 -37.91
CA THR A 70 -1.18 -50.05 -38.64
C THR A 70 0.13 -50.76 -39.01
N SER A 71 0.28 -51.96 -38.43
CA SER A 71 0.87 -53.18 -39.00
C SER A 71 2.35 -53.28 -39.46
N VAL A 72 3.08 -54.11 -38.68
CA VAL A 72 3.90 -55.28 -39.14
C VAL A 72 5.35 -54.99 -39.64
N PRO A 73 6.35 -55.87 -39.32
CA PRO A 73 7.65 -55.38 -38.84
C PRO A 73 8.90 -55.96 -39.53
N ASP A 74 10.06 -55.71 -38.89
CA ASP A 74 11.35 -56.43 -38.95
C ASP A 74 12.44 -55.90 -39.90
N SER A 75 13.70 -56.25 -39.58
CA SER A 75 14.99 -55.69 -40.02
C SER A 75 15.33 -54.31 -39.42
N GLY A 76 16.47 -54.09 -38.76
CA GLY A 76 17.68 -54.93 -38.59
C GLY A 76 18.94 -54.15 -38.96
N TYR A 77 20.08 -54.50 -38.34
CA TYR A 77 21.41 -53.84 -38.41
C TYR A 77 21.49 -52.46 -37.73
N ALA A 78 22.30 -52.19 -36.70
CA ALA A 78 23.63 -52.67 -36.22
C ALA A 78 24.85 -51.97 -36.85
N SER A 79 25.69 -51.43 -35.95
CA SER A 79 27.08 -50.93 -36.05
C SER A 79 27.22 -49.53 -35.43
N ALA A 80 28.31 -49.14 -34.76
CA ALA A 80 29.43 -49.89 -34.13
C ALA A 80 30.28 -48.90 -33.31
N ASP A 81 31.18 -49.43 -32.47
CA ASP A 81 32.43 -48.79 -31.97
C ASP A 81 32.26 -47.61 -30.95
N GLU A 82 32.64 -47.76 -29.68
CA GLU A 82 34.01 -47.64 -29.09
C GLU A 82 34.43 -46.15 -28.90
N ASP A 83 35.01 -45.69 -27.78
CA ASP A 83 35.39 -46.34 -26.52
C ASP A 83 35.56 -45.29 -25.38
N GLU A 84 35.84 -45.75 -24.15
CA GLU A 84 36.48 -45.05 -22.99
C GLU A 84 36.02 -43.61 -22.58
N GLY A 85 35.74 -43.28 -21.31
CA GLY A 85 35.88 -44.05 -20.07
C GLY A 85 36.55 -43.21 -18.97
N GLU A 86 35.78 -42.62 -18.06
CA GLU A 86 36.25 -42.15 -16.74
C GLU A 86 35.10 -42.24 -15.73
N MET A 87 35.35 -42.85 -14.58
CA MET A 87 34.35 -43.10 -13.53
C MET A 87 34.42 -42.00 -12.46
N GLU A 88 33.29 -41.37 -12.15
CA GLU A 88 33.07 -40.67 -10.89
C GLU A 88 31.78 -41.18 -10.24
N ASP A 89 31.85 -41.40 -8.93
CA ASP A 89 30.97 -42.25 -8.11
C ASP A 89 29.44 -42.05 -8.31
N GLU A 90 28.72 -43.14 -8.61
CA GLU A 90 27.26 -43.20 -8.46
C GLU A 90 26.88 -43.06 -6.98
N VAL A 91 26.52 -41.84 -6.57
CA VAL A 91 25.71 -41.64 -5.37
C VAL A 91 24.29 -42.06 -5.70
N LEU A 92 23.91 -43.27 -5.29
CA LEU A 92 22.53 -43.73 -5.32
C LEU A 92 21.68 -42.85 -4.39
N LEU A 93 21.01 -41.85 -4.97
CA LEU A 93 19.92 -41.11 -4.34
C LEU A 93 18.61 -41.86 -4.59
N ASP A 94 17.75 -41.93 -3.58
CA ASP A 94 16.49 -42.68 -3.65
C ASP A 94 15.53 -42.03 -4.65
N GLU A 95 15.07 -42.78 -5.68
CA GLU A 95 14.18 -42.30 -6.75
C GLU A 95 12.86 -41.66 -6.23
N ASP A 96 12.46 -42.00 -5.01
CA ASP A 96 11.26 -41.48 -4.33
C ASP A 96 11.40 -40.01 -3.87
N ASP A 97 12.60 -39.54 -3.49
CA ASP A 97 12.77 -38.17 -2.95
C ASP A 97 12.83 -37.12 -4.07
N ASP A 98 13.44 -37.45 -5.22
CA ASP A 98 13.37 -36.66 -6.45
C ASP A 98 11.91 -36.47 -6.93
N CYS A 99 11.08 -37.51 -6.80
CA CYS A 99 9.65 -37.43 -7.15
C CYS A 99 8.87 -36.52 -6.19
N LEU A 100 9.19 -36.53 -4.90
CA LEU A 100 8.55 -35.66 -3.91
C LEU A 100 9.00 -34.20 -4.07
N GLU A 101 10.27 -33.93 -4.36
CA GLU A 101 10.77 -32.57 -4.57
C GLU A 101 10.26 -31.96 -5.89
N ALA A 102 10.19 -32.76 -6.96
CA ALA A 102 9.51 -32.37 -8.19
C ALA A 102 8.02 -32.04 -7.97
N LEU A 103 7.34 -32.74 -7.05
CA LEU A 103 5.94 -32.48 -6.71
C LEU A 103 5.76 -31.26 -5.79
N ARG A 104 6.69 -30.99 -4.87
CA ARG A 104 6.70 -29.77 -4.03
C ARG A 104 6.94 -28.51 -4.85
N THR A 105 7.79 -28.60 -5.88
CA THR A 105 8.14 -27.50 -6.79
C THR A 105 7.17 -27.31 -7.96
N ASP A 106 6.22 -28.22 -8.17
CA ASP A 106 5.20 -28.07 -9.22
C ASP A 106 4.25 -26.88 -8.93
N ALA A 107 4.38 -25.85 -9.75
CA ALA A 107 3.61 -24.61 -9.64
C ALA A 107 2.10 -24.79 -9.89
N PHE A 108 1.68 -25.80 -10.64
CA PHE A 108 0.27 -26.11 -10.87
C PHE A 108 -0.35 -26.77 -9.63
N GLU A 109 0.30 -27.77 -9.04
CA GLU A 109 -0.15 -28.46 -7.84
C GLU A 109 -0.14 -27.54 -6.60
N ARG A 110 0.92 -26.73 -6.44
CA ARG A 110 0.97 -25.66 -5.42
C ARG A 110 -0.19 -24.67 -5.60
N SER A 111 -0.43 -24.20 -6.83
CA SER A 111 -1.56 -23.32 -7.16
C SER A 111 -2.92 -23.98 -6.91
N PHE A 112 -3.04 -25.29 -7.13
CA PHE A 112 -4.25 -26.06 -6.94
C PHE A 112 -4.57 -26.19 -5.43
N ALA A 113 -3.56 -26.53 -4.62
CA ALA A 113 -3.67 -26.57 -3.16
C ALA A 113 -4.08 -25.21 -2.56
N ILE A 114 -3.42 -24.12 -2.96
CA ILE A 114 -3.75 -22.75 -2.50
C ILE A 114 -5.19 -22.36 -2.86
N LYS A 115 -5.63 -22.61 -4.10
CA LYS A 115 -7.01 -22.35 -4.55
C LYS A 115 -8.02 -23.22 -3.78
N TRP A 116 -7.64 -24.46 -3.46
CA TRP A 116 -8.50 -25.36 -2.70
C TRP A 116 -8.67 -24.90 -1.25
N LEU A 117 -7.57 -24.56 -0.55
CA LEU A 117 -7.58 -24.02 0.82
C LEU A 117 -8.40 -22.72 0.91
N THR A 118 -8.12 -21.77 0.04
CA THR A 118 -8.87 -20.51 -0.06
C THR A 118 -10.36 -20.77 -0.31
N GLY A 119 -10.66 -21.71 -1.20
CA GLY A 119 -12.02 -22.11 -1.54
C GLY A 119 -12.74 -22.96 -0.48
N LEU A 120 -12.02 -23.55 0.48
CA LEU A 120 -12.55 -24.24 1.65
C LEU A 120 -12.97 -23.22 2.70
N ILE A 121 -12.05 -22.33 3.08
CA ILE A 121 -12.27 -21.24 4.05
C ILE A 121 -13.47 -20.38 3.63
N ALA A 122 -13.52 -19.96 2.36
CA ALA A 122 -14.59 -19.12 1.81
C ALA A 122 -15.97 -19.81 1.66
N ARG A 123 -16.11 -21.10 2.00
CA ARG A 123 -17.37 -21.87 1.93
C ARG A 123 -17.63 -22.74 3.17
N ALA A 124 -16.91 -22.50 4.25
CA ALA A 124 -17.04 -23.29 5.47
C ALA A 124 -18.42 -23.12 6.16
N ASP A 125 -19.10 -22.00 5.91
CA ASP A 125 -20.50 -21.74 6.29
C ASP A 125 -21.48 -22.74 5.67
N VAL A 126 -21.17 -23.22 4.46
CA VAL A 126 -21.99 -24.18 3.71
C VAL A 126 -21.68 -25.64 4.06
N TRP A 127 -20.67 -25.89 4.91
CA TRP A 127 -20.29 -27.23 5.33
C TRP A 127 -21.20 -27.72 6.46
N ALA A 128 -21.68 -28.97 6.32
CA ALA A 128 -22.62 -29.61 7.25
C ALA A 128 -21.96 -30.33 8.44
N GLY A 129 -20.66 -30.10 8.69
CA GLY A 129 -19.96 -30.58 9.88
C GLY A 129 -20.39 -29.87 11.17
N ASP A 130 -19.93 -30.38 12.32
CA ASP A 130 -20.19 -29.73 13.61
C ASP A 130 -19.53 -28.33 13.70
N GLU A 131 -20.03 -27.46 14.58
CA GLU A 131 -19.50 -26.10 14.69
C GLU A 131 -18.04 -26.07 15.14
N ASP A 132 -17.65 -26.94 16.07
CA ASP A 132 -16.27 -27.04 16.55
C ASP A 132 -15.35 -27.68 15.48
N GLU A 133 -15.80 -28.74 14.80
CA GLU A 133 -15.08 -29.41 13.70
C GLU A 133 -14.80 -28.46 12.52
N ARG A 134 -15.76 -27.58 12.20
CA ARG A 134 -15.58 -26.56 11.16
C ARG A 134 -14.57 -25.50 11.57
N LEU A 135 -14.59 -25.06 12.83
CA LEU A 135 -13.64 -24.06 13.33
C LEU A 135 -12.21 -24.59 13.30
N GLU A 136 -11.99 -25.82 13.76
CA GLU A 136 -10.67 -26.49 13.76
C GLU A 136 -10.12 -26.64 12.34
N ALA A 137 -10.94 -27.07 11.38
CA ALA A 137 -10.53 -27.21 9.98
C ALA A 137 -10.27 -25.85 9.28
N ILE A 138 -10.98 -24.77 9.66
CA ILE A 138 -10.70 -23.42 9.17
C ILE A 138 -9.35 -22.94 9.71
N ASP A 139 -9.05 -23.17 10.98
CA ASP A 139 -7.78 -22.77 11.60
C ASP A 139 -6.61 -23.53 10.99
N ASP A 140 -6.73 -24.85 10.81
CA ASP A 140 -5.70 -25.67 10.13
C ASP A 140 -5.52 -25.27 8.66
N ALA A 141 -6.62 -25.01 7.92
CA ALA A 141 -6.54 -24.52 6.54
C ALA A 141 -5.90 -23.12 6.45
N SER A 142 -6.19 -22.25 7.42
CA SER A 142 -5.61 -20.91 7.52
C SER A 142 -4.13 -20.96 7.89
N SER A 143 -3.73 -21.88 8.77
CA SER A 143 -2.33 -22.15 9.12
C SER A 143 -1.53 -22.65 7.91
N ILE A 144 -2.08 -23.60 7.15
CA ILE A 144 -1.43 -24.14 5.94
C ILE A 144 -1.38 -23.08 4.83
N LEU A 145 -2.44 -22.29 4.63
CA LEU A 145 -2.46 -21.20 3.67
C LEU A 145 -1.47 -20.07 4.05
N SER A 146 -1.40 -19.74 5.34
CA SER A 146 -0.42 -18.80 5.90
C SER A 146 1.02 -19.29 5.68
N ALA A 147 1.26 -20.60 5.78
CA ALA A 147 2.55 -21.20 5.48
C ALA A 147 2.88 -21.13 3.97
N PHE A 148 1.92 -21.37 3.06
CA PHE A 148 2.10 -21.16 1.61
C PHE A 148 2.46 -19.71 1.26
N THR A 149 2.01 -18.74 2.06
CA THR A 149 2.33 -17.31 1.90
C THR A 149 3.48 -16.82 2.78
N GLY A 150 4.01 -17.69 3.65
CA GLY A 150 4.91 -17.34 4.76
C GLY A 150 6.25 -18.09 4.76
N THR A 151 6.51 -18.92 3.73
CA THR A 151 7.85 -19.48 3.46
C THR A 151 8.44 -18.96 2.15
N GLU A 152 8.10 -17.73 1.80
CA GLU A 152 8.92 -16.85 0.97
C GLU A 152 9.26 -15.62 1.81
N GLU A 153 10.08 -15.84 2.85
CA GLU A 153 11.24 -14.95 3.03
C GLU A 153 12.15 -15.13 1.80
N GLU A 154 11.67 -14.74 0.62
CA GLU A 154 12.55 -14.12 -0.33
C GLU A 154 13.11 -12.92 0.44
N THR A 155 14.34 -13.06 0.94
CA THR A 155 15.24 -11.91 0.93
C THR A 155 15.12 -11.31 -0.45
N GLU A 156 14.42 -10.19 -0.60
CA GLU A 156 14.39 -9.48 -1.87
C GLU A 156 15.86 -9.26 -2.23
N VAL A 157 16.32 -9.89 -3.30
CA VAL A 157 17.69 -9.74 -3.76
C VAL A 157 17.72 -8.49 -4.63
N ALA A 158 18.82 -7.74 -4.58
CA ALA A 158 18.99 -6.64 -5.52
C ALA A 158 19.00 -7.19 -6.96
N VAL A 159 18.07 -6.73 -7.79
CA VAL A 159 17.88 -7.22 -9.17
C VAL A 159 18.42 -6.17 -10.15
N THR A 160 19.51 -6.50 -10.83
CA THR A 160 19.97 -5.70 -11.97
C THR A 160 19.12 -5.99 -13.20
N ARG A 161 18.43 -4.96 -13.71
CA ARG A 161 17.65 -5.00 -14.95
C ARG A 161 18.43 -4.35 -16.10
N SER A 162 18.58 -5.07 -17.20
CA SER A 162 18.98 -4.49 -18.49
C SER A 162 17.73 -4.16 -19.32
N LEU A 163 17.45 -2.88 -19.53
CA LEU A 163 16.30 -2.37 -20.28
C LEU A 163 16.77 -1.83 -21.64
N THR A 164 16.10 -2.24 -22.71
CA THR A 164 16.36 -1.78 -24.09
C THR A 164 15.12 -1.12 -24.67
N PHE A 165 15.21 0.17 -24.96
CA PHE A 165 14.10 0.96 -25.51
C PHE A 165 14.36 1.28 -26.99
N PRO A 166 13.48 0.87 -27.94
CA PRO A 166 13.66 1.16 -29.36
C PRO A 166 13.29 2.61 -29.72
N SER A 167 14.01 3.20 -30.69
CA SER A 167 13.67 4.52 -31.25
C SER A 167 12.89 4.40 -32.57
N LEU A 168 11.94 5.31 -32.81
CA LEU A 168 11.18 5.37 -34.08
C LEU A 168 12.07 5.73 -35.29
N HIS A 169 13.22 6.35 -35.06
CA HIS A 169 14.16 6.76 -36.11
C HIS A 169 15.28 5.73 -36.36
N GLY A 170 15.23 4.57 -35.69
CA GLY A 170 16.27 3.54 -35.71
C GLY A 170 17.28 3.71 -34.57
N GLY A 171 17.79 2.59 -34.06
CA GLY A 171 18.62 2.55 -32.86
C GLY A 171 17.84 2.17 -31.60
N SER A 172 18.56 1.95 -30.50
CA SER A 172 18.00 1.52 -29.21
C SER A 172 18.80 2.09 -28.04
N THR A 173 18.11 2.65 -27.04
CA THR A 173 18.70 3.11 -25.79
C THR A 173 18.78 1.95 -24.80
N ASN A 174 20.00 1.53 -24.44
CA ASN A 174 20.24 0.55 -23.39
C ASN A 174 20.50 1.24 -22.06
N VAL A 175 19.86 0.73 -21.00
CA VAL A 175 19.92 1.23 -19.63
C VAL A 175 20.05 0.05 -18.67
N GLU A 176 21.01 0.10 -17.75
CA GLU A 176 21.20 -0.91 -16.71
C GLU A 176 20.87 -0.32 -15.34
N LEU A 177 19.97 -0.93 -14.58
CA LEU A 177 19.49 -0.40 -13.29
C LEU A 177 19.50 -1.49 -12.23
N ASN A 178 19.98 -1.15 -11.03
CA ASN A 178 19.79 -1.94 -9.84
C ASN A 178 18.47 -1.56 -9.16
N ASP A 179 17.52 -2.48 -9.14
CA ASP A 179 16.38 -2.44 -8.22
C ASP A 179 16.85 -3.04 -6.89
N ALA A 180 16.98 -2.20 -5.86
CA ALA A 180 17.36 -2.65 -4.52
C ALA A 180 16.12 -3.14 -3.73
N PRO A 181 16.32 -4.03 -2.74
CA PRO A 181 15.23 -4.58 -1.96
C PRO A 181 14.56 -3.55 -1.05
N LEU A 182 13.26 -3.70 -0.84
CA LEU A 182 12.50 -2.85 0.07
C LEU A 182 12.81 -3.20 1.53
N SER A 183 12.97 -2.18 2.37
CA SER A 183 13.02 -2.37 3.82
C SER A 183 11.61 -2.66 4.34
N THR A 184 11.41 -3.83 4.94
CA THR A 184 10.15 -4.20 5.63
C THR A 184 9.80 -3.27 6.80
N HIS A 185 10.76 -2.47 7.28
CA HIS A 185 10.60 -1.53 8.37
C HIS A 185 10.59 -0.05 7.95
N ASP A 186 10.88 0.27 6.68
CA ASP A 186 10.87 1.65 6.17
C ASP A 186 10.01 1.77 4.91
N HIS A 187 8.77 2.21 5.11
CA HIS A 187 7.78 2.45 4.06
C HIS A 187 8.13 3.62 3.12
N THR A 188 9.19 4.39 3.40
CA THR A 188 9.68 5.46 2.51
C THR A 188 10.77 4.98 1.53
N SER A 189 11.26 3.75 1.70
CA SER A 189 12.26 3.12 0.81
C SER A 189 11.73 2.65 -0.56
N VAL A 190 10.45 2.91 -0.89
CA VAL A 190 9.79 2.45 -2.13
C VAL A 190 10.41 2.96 -3.44
N GLY A 191 11.25 3.99 -3.39
CA GLY A 191 12.03 4.49 -4.52
C GLY A 191 13.20 3.57 -4.94
N LEU A 192 13.52 2.53 -4.15
CA LEU A 192 14.58 1.57 -4.48
C LEU A 192 14.22 0.65 -5.66
N GLN A 193 12.95 0.63 -6.10
CA GLN A 193 12.44 -0.23 -7.17
C GLN A 193 11.90 0.57 -8.36
N SER A 194 12.04 0.02 -9.57
CA SER A 194 11.57 0.64 -10.82
C SER A 194 10.09 0.35 -11.08
N TRP A 195 9.24 1.37 -10.93
CA TRP A 195 7.79 1.29 -11.12
C TRP A 195 7.37 1.33 -12.61
N ALA A 196 6.22 0.71 -12.94
CA ALA A 196 5.77 0.58 -14.33
C ALA A 196 5.65 1.92 -15.07
N SER A 197 5.21 2.98 -14.37
CA SER A 197 5.10 4.33 -14.92
C SER A 197 6.44 4.89 -15.44
N SER A 198 7.56 4.63 -14.76
CA SER A 198 8.87 5.14 -15.22
C SER A 198 9.35 4.37 -16.47
N ILE A 199 9.11 3.05 -16.52
CA ILE A 199 9.49 2.21 -17.67
C ILE A 199 8.69 2.60 -18.93
N VAL A 200 7.39 2.85 -18.80
CA VAL A 200 6.53 3.25 -19.93
C VAL A 200 6.84 4.68 -20.39
N LEU A 201 7.17 5.60 -19.46
CA LEU A 201 7.63 6.95 -19.83
C LEU A 201 8.97 6.91 -20.58
N ALA A 202 9.93 6.13 -20.08
CA ALA A 202 11.23 5.90 -20.72
C ALA A 202 11.11 5.32 -22.13
N GLU A 203 10.21 4.35 -22.36
CA GLU A 203 9.95 3.81 -23.70
C GLU A 203 9.48 4.92 -24.66
N ARG A 204 8.53 5.76 -24.22
CA ARG A 204 8.01 6.85 -25.05
C ARG A 204 9.05 7.95 -25.31
N MET A 205 9.85 8.31 -24.31
CA MET A 205 10.97 9.24 -24.47
C MET A 205 11.96 8.74 -25.53
N CYS A 206 12.29 7.45 -25.54
CA CYS A 206 13.18 6.86 -26.54
C CYS A 206 12.53 6.73 -27.92
N ALA A 207 11.24 6.39 -27.96
CA ALA A 207 10.47 6.29 -29.21
C ALA A 207 10.42 7.63 -29.93
N ASN A 208 10.09 8.72 -29.24
CA ASN A 208 9.92 10.07 -29.82
C ASN A 208 10.58 11.18 -28.97
N PRO A 209 11.93 11.29 -28.94
CA PRO A 209 12.63 12.23 -28.07
C PRO A 209 12.21 13.69 -28.28
N ALA A 210 11.96 14.07 -29.54
CA ALA A 210 11.56 15.43 -29.91
C ALA A 210 10.23 15.87 -29.29
N GLN A 211 9.28 14.95 -29.07
CA GLN A 211 8.01 15.25 -28.39
C GLN A 211 8.22 15.70 -26.94
N PHE A 212 9.23 15.17 -26.28
CA PHE A 212 9.59 15.50 -24.89
C PHE A 212 10.56 16.69 -24.79
N GLY A 213 10.95 17.31 -25.92
CA GLY A 213 11.95 18.37 -25.96
C GLY A 213 13.40 17.88 -25.83
N LEU A 214 13.64 16.58 -26.06
CA LEU A 214 14.93 15.92 -25.95
C LEU A 214 15.65 15.84 -27.30
N GLY A 215 16.98 15.90 -27.29
CA GLY A 215 17.85 15.71 -28.46
C GLY A 215 17.92 16.84 -29.50
N ALA A 216 17.00 17.82 -29.46
CA ALA A 216 16.95 18.92 -30.44
C ALA A 216 17.89 20.10 -30.09
N SER A 217 18.05 20.40 -28.80
CA SER A 217 18.91 21.46 -28.27
C SER A 217 19.32 21.13 -26.83
N PRO A 218 20.41 21.72 -26.30
CA PRO A 218 20.70 21.68 -24.87
C PRO A 218 19.51 22.22 -24.07
N SER A 219 19.06 21.43 -23.09
CA SER A 219 17.94 21.76 -22.20
C SER A 219 18.35 21.48 -20.75
N ARG A 220 17.74 22.18 -19.80
CA ARG A 220 17.86 21.94 -18.37
C ARG A 220 16.69 21.08 -17.91
N ILE A 221 16.97 19.89 -17.39
CA ILE A 221 15.99 18.83 -17.11
C ILE A 221 16.02 18.49 -15.61
N LEU A 222 14.85 18.46 -14.98
CA LEU A 222 14.66 18.04 -13.59
C LEU A 222 13.79 16.78 -13.54
N GLU A 223 14.19 15.76 -12.78
CA GLU A 223 13.32 14.64 -12.41
C GLU A 223 12.92 14.78 -10.93
N LEU A 224 11.61 14.81 -10.66
CA LEU A 224 11.04 14.79 -9.32
C LEU A 224 10.65 13.35 -8.95
N GLY A 225 11.22 12.81 -7.87
CA GLY A 225 10.95 11.43 -7.42
C GLY A 225 11.61 10.41 -8.32
N ALA A 226 12.91 10.59 -8.54
CA ALA A 226 13.67 9.82 -9.52
C ALA A 226 13.77 8.33 -9.18
N GLY A 227 13.64 7.95 -7.91
CA GLY A 227 13.74 6.54 -7.49
C GLY A 227 15.07 5.92 -7.93
N THR A 228 14.99 4.96 -8.85
CA THR A 228 16.17 4.31 -9.46
C THR A 228 16.93 5.18 -10.46
N GLY A 229 16.40 6.33 -10.88
CA GLY A 229 17.02 7.30 -11.79
C GLY A 229 16.74 7.06 -13.28
N LEU A 230 15.80 6.17 -13.62
CA LEU A 230 15.55 5.71 -14.99
C LEU A 230 15.31 6.85 -16.00
N LEU A 231 14.45 7.84 -15.68
CA LEU A 231 14.13 8.89 -16.66
C LEU A 231 15.30 9.84 -16.87
N SER A 232 16.03 10.21 -15.82
CA SER A 232 17.25 11.02 -15.92
C SER A 232 18.34 10.32 -16.73
N ILE A 233 18.53 9.01 -16.55
CA ILE A 233 19.49 8.22 -17.33
C ILE A 233 19.09 8.15 -18.81
N VAL A 234 17.79 7.97 -19.10
CA VAL A 234 17.27 8.00 -20.47
C VAL A 234 17.43 9.39 -21.08
N ALA A 235 17.08 10.45 -20.36
CA ALA A 235 17.26 11.84 -20.81
C ALA A 235 18.74 12.15 -21.09
N ALA A 236 19.67 11.64 -20.27
CA ALA A 236 21.11 11.81 -20.45
C ALA A 236 21.67 11.12 -21.70
N LYS A 237 21.15 9.94 -22.04
CA LYS A 237 21.51 9.23 -23.28
C LYS A 237 20.87 9.86 -24.52
N LEU A 238 19.66 10.41 -24.40
CA LEU A 238 18.95 11.09 -25.50
C LEU A 238 19.38 12.53 -25.74
N SER A 239 19.95 13.20 -24.73
CA SER A 239 20.41 14.60 -24.82
C SER A 239 21.79 14.79 -24.17
N PRO A 240 22.89 14.35 -24.82
CA PRO A 240 24.24 14.36 -24.23
C PRO A 240 24.81 15.74 -23.85
N SER A 241 24.16 16.82 -24.28
CA SER A 241 24.55 18.22 -24.02
C SER A 241 23.64 18.95 -23.02
N SER A 242 22.70 18.24 -22.39
CA SER A 242 21.74 18.81 -21.42
C SER A 242 22.29 18.82 -19.98
N ASP A 243 21.83 19.77 -19.16
CA ASP A 243 22.07 19.80 -17.72
C ASP A 243 20.92 19.09 -17.01
N ILE A 244 21.20 18.00 -16.29
CA ILE A 244 20.19 17.07 -15.79
C ILE A 244 20.34 16.89 -14.28
N VAL A 245 19.25 17.14 -13.55
CA VAL A 245 19.19 17.00 -12.09
C VAL A 245 18.13 15.95 -11.73
N ALA A 246 18.57 14.87 -11.09
CA ALA A 246 17.67 13.84 -10.53
C ALA A 246 17.42 14.15 -9.05
N THR A 247 16.16 14.16 -8.60
CA THR A 247 15.82 14.45 -7.20
C THR A 247 14.96 13.39 -6.55
N ASP A 248 15.29 13.08 -5.29
CA ASP A 248 14.51 12.21 -4.42
C ASP A 248 14.67 12.65 -2.94
N PHE A 249 13.95 12.04 -2.02
CA PHE A 249 14.00 12.35 -0.60
C PHE A 249 14.88 11.39 0.20
N HIS A 250 14.76 10.08 -0.07
CA HIS A 250 15.26 9.05 0.84
C HIS A 250 16.77 8.80 0.66
N PRO A 251 17.58 8.73 1.75
CA PRO A 251 19.03 8.59 1.64
C PRO A 251 19.50 7.36 0.85
N ASP A 252 18.88 6.20 1.04
CA ASP A 252 19.29 4.97 0.36
C ASP A 252 18.84 4.96 -1.10
N VAL A 253 17.68 5.57 -1.40
CA VAL A 253 17.20 5.79 -2.77
C VAL A 253 18.17 6.71 -3.52
N LEU A 254 18.59 7.82 -2.90
CA LEU A 254 19.58 8.73 -3.47
C LEU A 254 20.93 8.02 -3.72
N ALA A 255 21.38 7.15 -2.80
CA ALA A 255 22.59 6.37 -2.96
C ALA A 255 22.49 5.36 -4.13
N ASN A 256 21.37 4.64 -4.24
CA ASN A 256 21.11 3.71 -5.35
C ASN A 256 20.98 4.44 -6.70
N CYS A 257 20.31 5.60 -6.72
CA CYS A 257 20.22 6.47 -7.90
C CYS A 257 21.60 6.95 -8.37
N ILE A 258 22.49 7.34 -7.45
CA ILE A 258 23.89 7.70 -7.77
C ILE A 258 24.63 6.52 -8.41
N ALA A 259 24.50 5.31 -7.85
CA ALA A 259 25.11 4.10 -8.40
C ALA A 259 24.60 3.80 -9.82
N ASN A 260 23.29 3.82 -10.02
CA ASN A 260 22.63 3.60 -11.32
C ASN A 260 23.06 4.64 -12.37
N VAL A 261 23.15 5.91 -11.99
CA VAL A 261 23.69 6.98 -12.85
C VAL A 261 25.13 6.68 -13.26
N HIS A 262 25.99 6.28 -12.32
CA HIS A 262 27.39 5.94 -12.62
C HIS A 262 27.53 4.75 -13.57
N THR A 263 26.73 3.69 -13.41
CA THR A 263 26.69 2.53 -14.33
C THR A 263 26.36 2.94 -15.77
N ASN A 264 25.64 4.05 -15.97
CA ASN A 264 25.16 4.51 -17.28
C ASN A 264 25.90 5.74 -17.84
N ALA A 265 26.96 6.21 -17.18
CA ALA A 265 27.66 7.46 -17.49
C ALA A 265 28.46 7.45 -18.80
N GLU A 266 28.73 6.28 -19.40
CA GLU A 266 29.45 6.21 -20.67
C GLU A 266 28.56 6.71 -21.84
N GLY A 267 29.06 7.71 -22.57
CA GLY A 267 28.40 8.27 -23.75
C GLY A 267 27.14 9.11 -23.46
N SER A 268 26.87 9.46 -22.21
CA SER A 268 25.68 10.22 -21.77
C SER A 268 26.04 11.56 -21.12
N ALA A 269 25.04 12.44 -20.97
CA ALA A 269 25.21 13.68 -20.18
C ALA A 269 25.45 13.37 -18.69
N ALA A 270 26.11 14.30 -17.99
CA ALA A 270 26.25 14.19 -16.54
C ALA A 270 24.89 14.42 -15.86
N VAL A 271 24.51 13.52 -14.94
CA VAL A 271 23.30 13.65 -14.10
C VAL A 271 23.74 13.99 -12.68
N ALA A 272 23.25 15.11 -12.15
CA ALA A 272 23.47 15.51 -10.77
C ALA A 272 22.33 14.98 -9.89
N VAL A 273 22.62 14.05 -8.98
CA VAL A 273 21.64 13.59 -7.98
C VAL A 273 21.59 14.57 -6.80
N ARG A 274 20.40 14.94 -6.34
CA ARG A 274 20.16 15.87 -5.22
C ARG A 274 19.01 15.43 -4.33
N LYS A 275 19.07 15.77 -3.04
CA LYS A 275 17.94 15.62 -2.14
C LYS A 275 16.92 16.74 -2.40
N LEU A 276 15.64 16.40 -2.50
CA LEU A 276 14.53 17.35 -2.49
C LEU A 276 13.33 16.75 -1.76
N ASP A 277 12.93 17.35 -0.63
CA ASP A 277 11.66 17.05 0.04
C ASP A 277 10.56 17.94 -0.55
N TRP A 278 9.50 17.37 -1.13
CA TRP A 278 8.42 18.20 -1.71
C TRP A 278 7.53 18.88 -0.66
N GLN A 279 7.53 18.40 0.59
CA GLN A 279 6.79 19.03 1.70
C GLN A 279 7.57 20.23 2.24
N PHE A 280 8.89 20.07 2.39
CA PHE A 280 9.83 21.08 2.91
C PHE A 280 11.01 21.32 1.95
N PRO A 281 10.79 21.91 0.76
CA PRO A 281 11.80 21.97 -0.29
C PRO A 281 12.89 23.00 -0.02
N GLU A 282 14.12 22.51 0.14
CA GLU A 282 15.35 23.30 0.14
C GLU A 282 15.91 23.38 -1.29
N TYR A 283 15.97 24.58 -1.86
CA TYR A 283 16.50 24.80 -3.21
C TYR A 283 17.96 25.26 -3.12
N ASP A 284 18.89 24.34 -3.38
CA ASP A 284 20.33 24.65 -3.52
C ASP A 284 20.61 25.41 -4.83
N ASP A 285 21.86 25.82 -5.06
CA ASP A 285 22.27 26.55 -6.28
C ASP A 285 21.96 25.76 -7.57
N ALA A 286 21.95 24.43 -7.52
CA ALA A 286 21.62 23.58 -8.66
C ALA A 286 20.11 23.54 -8.96
N LEU A 287 19.26 23.68 -7.94
CA LEU A 287 17.80 23.75 -8.07
C LEU A 287 17.25 25.19 -8.18
N ALA A 288 18.04 26.22 -7.85
CA ALA A 288 17.64 27.62 -7.88
C ALA A 288 17.44 28.22 -9.29
N THR A 289 18.10 27.66 -10.31
CA THR A 289 17.95 28.10 -11.71
C THR A 289 16.80 27.35 -12.39
N PRO A 290 15.86 28.03 -13.08
CA PRO A 290 14.72 27.36 -13.70
C PRO A 290 15.08 26.31 -14.77
N PHE A 291 14.23 25.30 -14.89
CA PHE A 291 14.36 24.16 -15.80
C PHE A 291 13.44 24.32 -17.02
N ASP A 292 13.89 23.82 -18.18
CA ASP A 292 13.12 23.79 -19.42
C ASP A 292 12.06 22.67 -19.39
N ILE A 293 12.44 21.53 -18.80
CA ILE A 293 11.66 20.29 -18.73
C ILE A 293 11.67 19.78 -17.29
N VAL A 294 10.50 19.42 -16.76
CA VAL A 294 10.39 18.65 -15.52
C VAL A 294 9.71 17.30 -15.82
N LEU A 295 10.23 16.22 -15.24
CA LEU A 295 9.75 14.85 -15.39
C LEU A 295 9.31 14.31 -14.02
N ALA A 296 8.24 13.51 -13.98
CA ALA A 296 7.85 12.72 -12.82
C ALA A 296 7.05 11.48 -13.22
N ALA A 297 7.27 10.36 -12.53
CA ALA A 297 6.52 9.12 -12.73
C ALA A 297 6.14 8.48 -11.39
N ASP A 298 4.88 8.04 -11.23
CA ASP A 298 4.35 7.38 -10.03
C ASP A 298 4.45 8.18 -8.70
N VAL A 299 4.71 9.50 -8.76
CA VAL A 299 4.91 10.33 -7.55
C VAL A 299 3.63 10.62 -6.74
N ILE A 300 2.44 10.26 -7.24
CA ILE A 300 1.14 10.60 -6.63
C ILE A 300 0.48 9.36 -6.00
N TYR A 301 0.90 9.05 -4.76
CA TYR A 301 0.35 7.94 -3.96
C TYR A 301 -0.20 8.37 -2.58
N HIS A 302 -0.23 9.69 -2.31
CA HIS A 302 -0.86 10.29 -1.13
C HIS A 302 -1.59 11.58 -1.54
N PRO A 303 -2.75 11.94 -0.97
CA PRO A 303 -3.59 13.05 -1.46
C PRO A 303 -2.91 14.42 -1.56
N GLU A 304 -1.92 14.68 -0.70
CA GLU A 304 -1.19 15.95 -0.69
C GLU A 304 -0.07 16.03 -1.75
N HIS A 305 0.34 14.90 -2.35
CA HIS A 305 1.46 14.88 -3.29
C HIS A 305 1.21 15.74 -4.52
N ALA A 306 -0.03 15.79 -5.04
CA ALA A 306 -0.36 16.66 -6.16
C ALA A 306 -0.07 18.13 -5.85
N ARG A 307 -0.34 18.60 -4.62
CA ARG A 307 -0.07 19.98 -4.18
C ARG A 307 1.41 20.23 -3.94
N CYS A 308 2.12 19.28 -3.33
CA CYS A 308 3.57 19.38 -3.13
C CYS A 308 4.34 19.40 -4.46
N ILE A 309 4.02 18.48 -5.37
CA ILE A 309 4.58 18.44 -6.73
C ILE A 309 4.25 19.73 -7.50
N LYS A 310 2.99 20.19 -7.48
CA LYS A 310 2.60 21.46 -8.13
C LYS A 310 3.46 22.63 -7.64
N ARG A 311 3.63 22.80 -6.32
CA ARG A 311 4.48 23.85 -5.74
C ARG A 311 5.94 23.74 -6.17
N CYS A 312 6.49 22.52 -6.24
CA CYS A 312 7.86 22.30 -6.73
C CYS A 312 7.98 22.70 -8.20
N VAL A 313 7.08 22.23 -9.07
CA VAL A 313 7.08 22.56 -10.50
C VAL A 313 6.86 24.05 -10.75
N GLU A 314 5.94 24.72 -10.04
CA GLU A 314 5.74 26.17 -10.16
C GLU A 314 6.98 26.99 -9.76
N ARG A 315 7.83 26.44 -8.88
CA ARG A 315 9.08 27.08 -8.45
C ARG A 315 10.26 26.78 -9.38
N THR A 316 10.35 25.55 -9.92
CA THR A 316 11.50 25.09 -10.69
C THR A 316 11.32 25.19 -12.19
N LEU A 317 10.10 25.14 -12.73
CA LEU A 317 9.85 25.22 -14.17
C LEU A 317 9.94 26.67 -14.67
N ARG A 318 10.65 26.91 -15.77
CA ARG A 318 10.67 28.23 -16.42
C ARG A 318 9.30 28.59 -17.03
N PRO A 319 8.98 29.88 -17.24
CA PRO A 319 7.87 30.29 -18.10
C PRO A 319 8.01 29.68 -19.51
N GLY A 320 6.97 28.99 -19.99
CA GLY A 320 7.02 28.25 -21.27
C GLY A 320 7.74 26.90 -21.22
N GLY A 321 8.17 26.44 -20.04
CA GLY A 321 8.64 25.07 -19.82
C GLY A 321 7.50 24.05 -19.82
N VAL A 322 7.86 22.76 -19.90
CA VAL A 322 6.91 21.63 -19.93
C VAL A 322 7.15 20.69 -18.74
N PHE A 323 6.07 20.33 -18.05
CA PHE A 323 6.05 19.28 -17.03
C PHE A 323 5.35 18.03 -17.57
N TRP A 324 6.05 16.90 -17.48
CA TRP A 324 5.59 15.57 -17.88
C TRP A 324 5.32 14.73 -16.64
N LEU A 325 4.07 14.31 -16.46
CA LEU A 325 3.65 13.47 -15.35
C LEU A 325 2.97 12.19 -15.86
N MET A 326 3.45 11.04 -15.39
CA MET A 326 2.78 9.75 -15.56
C MET A 326 2.31 9.19 -14.22
N ILE A 327 1.04 8.78 -14.18
CA ILE A 327 0.40 8.23 -12.98
C ILE A 327 -0.42 6.97 -13.33
N PRO A 328 -0.35 5.90 -12.52
CA PRO A 328 -1.20 4.73 -12.72
C PRO A 328 -2.64 5.04 -12.28
N VAL A 329 -3.63 4.70 -13.11
CA VAL A 329 -5.05 4.79 -12.73
C VAL A 329 -5.46 3.50 -12.05
N ARG A 330 -5.29 3.48 -10.72
CA ARG A 330 -5.64 2.35 -9.86
C ARG A 330 -7.15 2.34 -9.63
N ALA A 331 -7.82 1.27 -10.10
CA ALA A 331 -9.27 1.14 -10.08
C ALA A 331 -9.86 0.57 -8.77
N THR A 332 -8.99 0.11 -7.85
CA THR A 332 -9.37 -0.44 -6.53
C THR A 332 -8.23 -0.26 -5.53
N GLY A 333 -8.57 -0.10 -4.24
CA GLY A 333 -7.61 -0.19 -3.13
C GLY A 333 -7.20 1.17 -2.55
N ARG A 334 -6.21 1.21 -1.65
CA ARG A 334 -5.87 2.42 -0.85
C ARG A 334 -5.38 3.64 -1.65
N HIS A 335 -5.11 3.47 -2.95
CA HIS A 335 -4.69 4.53 -3.87
C HIS A 335 -5.73 4.74 -5.00
N GLU A 336 -6.94 4.21 -4.85
CA GLU A 336 -8.06 4.43 -5.78
C GLU A 336 -8.38 5.92 -5.90
N GLY A 337 -8.64 6.40 -7.12
CA GLY A 337 -8.98 7.80 -7.38
C GLY A 337 -7.86 8.83 -7.16
N MET A 338 -6.62 8.43 -6.78
CA MET A 338 -5.52 9.39 -6.53
C MET A 338 -5.24 10.33 -7.72
N TYR A 339 -5.47 9.88 -8.96
CA TYR A 339 -5.31 10.70 -10.16
C TYR A 339 -6.23 11.94 -10.20
N HIS A 340 -7.43 11.87 -9.59
CA HIS A 340 -8.34 13.02 -9.47
C HIS A 340 -7.72 14.18 -8.69
N THR A 341 -6.85 13.91 -7.71
CA THR A 341 -6.16 14.98 -6.97
C THR A 341 -5.29 15.82 -7.89
N VAL A 342 -4.78 15.25 -8.99
CA VAL A 342 -4.00 15.96 -10.00
C VAL A 342 -4.92 16.77 -10.92
N GLU A 343 -6.04 16.19 -11.33
CA GLU A 343 -7.09 16.90 -12.11
C GLU A 343 -7.61 18.12 -11.34
N GLU A 344 -7.83 18.01 -10.02
CA GLU A 344 -8.26 19.09 -9.14
C GLU A 344 -7.19 20.16 -8.93
N VAL A 345 -5.96 19.76 -8.64
CA VAL A 345 -4.87 20.67 -8.22
C VAL A 345 -4.25 21.43 -9.40
N PHE A 346 -4.25 20.85 -10.61
CA PHE A 346 -3.73 21.48 -11.82
C PHE A 346 -4.84 22.15 -12.66
N THR A 347 -5.96 22.52 -12.02
CA THR A 347 -7.02 23.34 -12.62
C THR A 347 -6.59 24.80 -12.80
N GLY A 348 -7.05 25.44 -13.88
CA GLY A 348 -6.89 26.88 -14.12
C GLY A 348 -6.89 27.26 -15.59
N THR A 349 -6.84 28.57 -15.86
CA THR A 349 -6.66 29.16 -17.20
C THR A 349 -5.31 29.88 -17.36
N HIS A 350 -4.56 30.03 -16.28
CA HIS A 350 -3.30 30.76 -16.20
C HIS A 350 -2.31 30.01 -15.28
N GLY A 351 -1.01 30.12 -15.54
CA GLY A 351 0.02 29.46 -14.74
C GLY A 351 0.30 28.02 -15.19
N LEU A 352 0.47 27.11 -14.23
CA LEU A 352 0.79 25.71 -14.48
C LEU A 352 -0.49 24.88 -14.71
N ILE A 353 -0.88 24.72 -15.98
CA ILE A 353 -2.17 24.14 -16.39
C ILE A 353 -2.03 22.87 -17.23
N ILE A 354 -3.02 21.98 -17.13
CA ILE A 354 -3.14 20.79 -17.98
C ILE A 354 -3.37 21.22 -19.42
N ARG A 355 -2.43 20.88 -20.30
CA ARG A 355 -2.46 21.18 -21.74
C ARG A 355 -3.07 20.02 -22.54
N GLU A 356 -2.74 18.80 -22.18
CA GLU A 356 -3.14 17.57 -22.88
C GLU A 356 -3.22 16.41 -21.86
N HIS A 357 -4.02 15.40 -22.16
CA HIS A 357 -4.16 14.19 -21.34
C HIS A 357 -4.38 13.00 -22.27
N GLU A 358 -3.66 11.91 -22.02
CA GLU A 358 -3.73 10.67 -22.78
C GLU A 358 -3.89 9.48 -21.82
N GLN A 359 -4.70 8.50 -22.19
CA GLN A 359 -4.76 7.22 -21.47
C GLN A 359 -4.04 6.14 -22.29
N VAL A 360 -3.18 5.38 -21.62
CA VAL A 360 -2.38 4.33 -22.24
C VAL A 360 -2.60 3.02 -21.49
N THR A 361 -2.83 1.95 -22.25
CA THR A 361 -3.01 0.62 -21.69
C THR A 361 -1.66 0.06 -21.27
N ARG A 362 -1.59 -0.51 -20.05
CA ARG A 362 -0.42 -1.26 -19.57
C ARG A 362 -0.13 -2.45 -20.50
N ARG A 363 1.14 -2.80 -20.68
CA ARG A 363 1.57 -4.04 -21.34
C ARG A 363 1.88 -5.11 -20.29
N ASN A 364 1.40 -6.33 -20.50
CA ASN A 364 1.64 -7.45 -19.58
C ASN A 364 3.15 -7.72 -19.46
N GLY A 365 3.64 -7.87 -18.22
CA GLY A 365 5.06 -8.10 -17.92
C GLY A 365 5.89 -6.85 -17.61
N VAL A 366 5.26 -5.67 -17.47
CA VAL A 366 5.92 -4.42 -17.03
C VAL A 366 5.40 -4.02 -15.65
N GLY A 367 6.28 -3.98 -14.63
CA GLY A 367 5.94 -3.74 -13.21
C GLY A 367 6.20 -4.96 -12.31
N ARG A 368 5.73 -4.92 -11.05
CA ARG A 368 5.71 -6.08 -10.13
C ARG A 368 4.43 -6.92 -10.27
N ALA A 369 4.41 -8.07 -9.59
CA ALA A 369 3.42 -9.14 -9.78
C ALA A 369 2.11 -8.97 -8.98
N ASP A 370 2.06 -8.04 -8.01
CA ASP A 370 0.85 -7.64 -7.29
C ASP A 370 -0.19 -6.99 -8.21
N GLU A 371 0.26 -6.42 -9.33
CA GLU A 371 -0.56 -5.92 -10.44
C GLU A 371 -0.99 -7.05 -11.42
N SER A 372 -1.69 -8.08 -10.93
CA SER A 372 -2.05 -9.28 -11.72
C SER A 372 -2.82 -8.95 -13.03
N SER A 373 -2.52 -9.54 -14.20
CA SER A 373 -2.69 -10.98 -14.45
C SER A 373 -2.17 -11.49 -15.82
N THR A 374 -1.61 -12.71 -15.80
CA THR A 374 -1.56 -13.80 -16.81
C THR A 374 -1.19 -13.54 -18.29
N ILE A 375 -0.28 -14.37 -18.81
CA ILE A 375 0.17 -14.45 -20.21
C ILE A 375 -0.78 -15.30 -21.07
N MET A 376 -1.00 -14.89 -22.33
CA MET A 376 -1.25 -15.79 -23.47
C MET A 376 -0.58 -15.23 -24.73
N GLN A 377 0.15 -16.08 -25.45
CA GLN A 377 1.00 -15.70 -26.58
C GLN A 377 0.23 -15.86 -27.91
N GLY A 378 0.13 -14.82 -28.74
CA GLY A 378 -0.58 -14.90 -30.03
C GLY A 378 -0.49 -13.63 -30.89
N ARG A 379 -0.35 -13.81 -32.22
CA ARG A 379 -0.27 -12.71 -33.21
C ARG A 379 -1.67 -12.16 -33.60
N PRO A 380 -1.75 -10.96 -34.21
CA PRO A 380 -2.97 -10.14 -34.20
C PRO A 380 -3.92 -10.34 -35.39
N GLU A 381 -5.23 -10.24 -35.15
CA GLU A 381 -6.26 -9.94 -36.17
C GLU A 381 -7.31 -8.94 -35.64
N ARG A 382 -7.97 -8.22 -36.56
CA ARG A 382 -9.08 -7.27 -36.29
C ARG A 382 -10.38 -8.07 -36.08
N VAL A 383 -11.37 -7.68 -35.27
CA VAL A 383 -12.42 -6.66 -35.58
C VAL A 383 -13.37 -6.50 -34.37
N SER A 384 -13.92 -5.28 -34.21
CA SER A 384 -15.03 -4.77 -33.36
C SER A 384 -15.89 -5.66 -32.44
N SER A 385 -16.24 -5.05 -31.28
CA SER A 385 -17.59 -4.90 -30.66
C SER A 385 -17.81 -5.46 -29.23
N PHE A 386 -18.22 -4.54 -28.35
CA PHE A 386 -18.80 -4.68 -26.99
C PHE A 386 -17.96 -5.28 -25.83
N VAL A 387 -18.38 -4.92 -24.62
CA VAL A 387 -17.59 -4.65 -23.38
C VAL A 387 -18.37 -5.23 -22.16
N PRO A 388 -17.79 -5.52 -20.96
CA PRO A 388 -16.44 -5.25 -20.44
C PRO A 388 -15.65 -6.47 -19.91
N ALA A 389 -14.32 -6.35 -19.90
CA ALA A 389 -13.44 -7.03 -18.95
C ALA A 389 -12.35 -6.05 -18.47
N ARG A 390 -11.95 -6.19 -17.20
CA ARG A 390 -11.11 -5.24 -16.45
C ARG A 390 -9.77 -5.00 -17.15
N HIS A 391 -9.46 -3.75 -17.47
CA HIS A 391 -8.14 -3.30 -17.88
C HIS A 391 -7.75 -2.14 -16.97
N GLU A 392 -6.57 -2.23 -16.34
CA GLU A 392 -5.98 -1.11 -15.62
C GLU A 392 -5.45 -0.09 -16.64
N LEU A 393 -5.75 1.19 -16.40
CA LEU A 393 -5.38 2.30 -17.27
C LEU A 393 -4.17 3.03 -16.67
N VAL A 394 -3.33 3.63 -17.51
CA VAL A 394 -2.28 4.56 -17.07
C VAL A 394 -2.61 5.93 -17.65
N GLY A 395 -2.69 6.94 -16.78
CA GLY A 395 -3.06 8.31 -17.13
C GLY A 395 -1.83 9.19 -17.31
N TYR A 396 -1.85 10.02 -18.35
CA TYR A 396 -0.79 10.97 -18.68
C TYR A 396 -1.32 12.37 -18.48
N LEU A 397 -0.58 13.20 -17.76
CA LEU A 397 -0.91 14.62 -17.63
C LEU A 397 0.22 15.46 -18.22
N PHE A 398 -0.09 16.14 -19.31
CA PHE A 398 0.82 17.07 -19.97
C PHE A 398 0.50 18.44 -19.41
N VAL A 399 1.47 19.13 -18.82
CA VAL A 399 1.24 20.39 -18.13
C VAL A 399 2.23 21.42 -18.66
N SER A 400 1.77 22.57 -19.13
CA SER A 400 2.63 23.62 -19.69
C SER A 400 2.39 24.96 -19.02
N SER A 401 3.47 25.66 -18.68
CA SER A 401 3.39 27.04 -18.18
C SER A 401 3.09 28.00 -19.34
N SER A 402 1.95 28.71 -19.30
CA SER A 402 1.75 29.87 -20.17
C SER A 402 2.42 31.11 -19.55
N ALA A 403 3.24 31.81 -20.34
CA ALA A 403 4.05 32.91 -19.85
C ALA A 403 3.25 34.22 -19.71
N VAL A 404 3.37 34.84 -18.54
CA VAL A 404 3.25 36.30 -18.37
C VAL A 404 4.61 36.77 -17.85
N PRO A 405 5.22 37.84 -18.41
CA PRO A 405 6.56 38.25 -18.03
C PRO A 405 6.62 38.72 -16.57
N LEU A 406 7.61 38.21 -15.82
CA LEU A 406 7.98 38.74 -14.52
C LEU A 406 8.48 40.18 -14.68
N PHE A 407 7.64 41.15 -14.30
CA PHE A 407 8.02 42.55 -14.23
C PHE A 407 8.99 42.79 -13.07
N SER A 408 10.30 42.62 -13.34
CA SER A 408 11.33 43.24 -12.51
C SER A 408 11.50 44.71 -12.91
N GLN A 409 10.67 45.58 -12.33
CA GLN A 409 11.07 46.98 -12.18
C GLN A 409 10.27 47.69 -11.09
N SER A 410 10.98 48.54 -10.36
CA SER A 410 10.42 49.48 -9.39
C SER A 410 9.62 50.57 -10.12
N SER A 411 8.37 50.28 -10.44
CA SER A 411 7.37 51.28 -10.81
C SER A 411 6.21 51.16 -9.82
N SER A 412 5.77 52.31 -9.31
CA SER A 412 4.67 52.38 -8.35
C SER A 412 3.38 51.84 -8.98
N LEU A 413 3.02 50.59 -8.67
CA LEU A 413 1.66 50.11 -8.94
C LEU A 413 0.70 50.98 -8.13
N ARG A 414 -0.03 51.86 -8.82
CA ARG A 414 -1.31 52.33 -8.30
C ARG A 414 -2.24 51.13 -8.38
N TRP A 415 -2.68 50.67 -7.21
CA TRP A 415 -3.84 49.80 -7.08
C TRP A 415 -5.00 50.38 -7.89
N ASP A 416 -5.57 49.58 -8.78
CA ASP A 416 -6.84 49.89 -9.45
C ASP A 416 -7.99 49.24 -8.66
N PRO A 417 -8.87 50.04 -8.02
CA PRO A 417 -10.04 49.53 -7.31
C PRO A 417 -10.97 48.70 -8.20
N MET A 418 -11.00 48.98 -9.51
CA MET A 418 -11.92 48.34 -10.45
C MET A 418 -11.54 46.90 -10.76
N SER A 419 -10.26 46.53 -10.71
CA SER A 419 -9.82 45.14 -10.96
C SER A 419 -10.47 44.17 -9.98
N LEU A 420 -10.31 44.44 -8.67
CA LEU A 420 -10.91 43.63 -7.62
C LEU A 420 -12.45 43.67 -7.65
N ALA A 421 -13.04 44.83 -7.97
CA ALA A 421 -14.49 44.94 -8.11
C ALA A 421 -15.03 44.04 -9.24
N HIS A 422 -14.33 43.96 -10.38
CA HIS A 422 -14.67 43.04 -11.46
C HIS A 422 -14.58 41.57 -11.03
N ASP A 423 -13.53 41.17 -10.31
CA ASP A 423 -13.40 39.79 -9.80
C ASP A 423 -14.51 39.43 -8.80
N VAL A 424 -14.86 40.36 -7.90
CA VAL A 424 -16.00 40.21 -6.98
C VAL A 424 -17.32 40.10 -7.75
N TRP A 425 -17.54 40.89 -8.80
CA TRP A 425 -18.75 40.82 -9.62
C TRP A 425 -18.84 39.51 -10.44
N ALA A 426 -17.72 39.00 -10.94
CA ALA A 426 -17.66 37.71 -11.65
C ALA A 426 -18.05 36.54 -10.75
N HIS A 427 -17.66 36.58 -9.47
CA HIS A 427 -17.93 35.53 -8.49
C HIS A 427 -19.20 35.74 -7.65
N ALA A 428 -19.96 36.81 -7.89
CA ALA A 428 -21.11 37.21 -7.08
C ALA A 428 -22.21 36.12 -6.96
N ALA A 429 -22.60 35.50 -8.07
CA ALA A 429 -23.65 34.48 -8.09
C ALA A 429 -23.20 33.14 -7.46
N PRO A 430 -22.02 32.58 -7.82
CA PRO A 430 -21.46 31.41 -7.13
C PRO A 430 -21.28 31.62 -5.62
N HIS A 431 -20.88 32.83 -5.19
CA HIS A 431 -20.76 33.18 -3.78
C HIS A 431 -22.12 33.13 -3.06
N ALA A 432 -23.14 33.79 -3.62
CA ALA A 432 -24.48 33.81 -3.01
C ALA A 432 -25.11 32.41 -2.87
N GLU A 433 -24.95 31.55 -3.88
CA GLU A 433 -25.39 30.15 -3.82
C GLU A 433 -24.65 29.38 -2.72
N LEU A 434 -23.32 29.49 -2.68
CA LEU A 434 -22.48 28.79 -1.72
C LEU A 434 -22.79 29.19 -0.26
N ILE A 435 -23.00 30.47 0.01
CA ILE A 435 -23.38 30.97 1.34
C ILE A 435 -24.76 30.42 1.73
N SER A 436 -25.74 30.46 0.83
CA SER A 436 -27.09 29.94 1.09
C SER A 436 -27.09 28.45 1.49
N ILE A 437 -26.23 27.64 0.86
CA ILE A 437 -26.11 26.21 1.19
C ILE A 437 -25.38 26.03 2.54
N ILE A 438 -24.31 26.79 2.82
CA ILE A 438 -23.61 26.76 4.12
C ILE A 438 -24.58 27.12 5.26
N ASP A 439 -25.32 28.22 5.12
CA ASP A 439 -26.29 28.67 6.13
C ASP A 439 -27.39 27.61 6.35
N SER A 440 -27.81 26.88 5.30
CA SER A 440 -28.80 25.78 5.42
C SER A 440 -28.29 24.52 6.13
N LEU A 441 -26.96 24.32 6.19
CA LEU A 441 -26.31 23.14 6.78
C LEU A 441 -25.67 23.43 8.15
N GLU A 442 -25.74 24.65 8.66
CA GLU A 442 -25.03 25.07 9.88
C GLU A 442 -25.39 24.22 11.13
N ALA A 443 -26.60 23.68 11.19
CA ALA A 443 -27.06 22.81 12.29
C ALA A 443 -26.53 21.36 12.23
N ALA A 444 -26.01 20.90 11.09
CA ALA A 444 -25.63 19.49 10.89
C ALA A 444 -24.62 18.96 11.93
N PRO A 445 -23.55 19.69 12.32
CA PRO A 445 -22.60 19.21 13.33
C PRO A 445 -23.20 19.05 14.73
N VAL A 446 -24.20 19.86 15.09
CA VAL A 446 -24.91 19.76 16.39
C VAL A 446 -25.83 18.55 16.37
N ASN A 447 -26.62 18.39 15.30
CA ASN A 447 -27.48 17.23 15.11
C ASN A 447 -26.70 15.91 15.11
N LEU A 448 -25.51 15.89 14.49
CA LEU A 448 -24.58 14.75 14.49
C LEU A 448 -24.13 14.39 15.91
N ALA A 449 -23.74 15.39 16.72
CA ALA A 449 -23.31 15.19 18.10
C ALA A 449 -24.46 14.67 19.00
N ASP A 450 -25.66 15.24 18.86
CA ASP A 450 -26.86 14.79 19.59
C ASP A 450 -27.22 13.34 19.22
N GLN A 451 -27.16 12.98 17.93
CA GLN A 451 -27.43 11.63 17.46
C GLN A 451 -26.37 10.63 17.96
N ALA A 452 -25.09 11.00 17.98
CA ALA A 452 -24.02 10.18 18.56
C ALA A 452 -24.25 9.92 20.07
N ALA A 453 -24.72 10.93 20.82
CA ALA A 453 -25.08 10.77 22.24
C ALA A 453 -26.28 9.83 22.44
N VAL A 454 -27.28 9.85 21.55
CA VAL A 454 -28.39 8.88 21.55
C VAL A 454 -27.88 7.47 21.27
N ILE A 455 -27.00 7.29 20.29
CA ILE A 455 -26.41 5.98 19.94
C ILE A 455 -25.60 5.42 21.11
N ALA A 456 -24.77 6.22 21.78
CA ALA A 456 -24.02 5.80 22.96
C ALA A 456 -24.93 5.28 24.10
N LYS A 457 -26.11 5.91 24.28
CA LYS A 457 -27.13 5.46 25.24
C LYS A 457 -27.77 4.13 24.83
N VAL A 458 -28.13 3.96 23.56
CA VAL A 458 -28.71 2.71 23.05
C VAL A 458 -27.69 1.57 23.10
N GLN A 459 -26.43 1.83 22.71
CA GLN A 459 -25.34 0.85 22.80
C GLN A 459 -25.09 0.37 24.24
N LYS A 460 -25.25 1.25 25.23
CA LYS A 460 -25.20 0.85 26.64
C LYS A 460 -26.35 -0.08 27.00
N GLN A 461 -27.58 0.24 26.58
CA GLN A 461 -28.75 -0.62 26.82
C GLN A 461 -28.62 -1.98 26.12
N LEU A 462 -28.02 -2.01 24.93
CA LEU A 462 -27.72 -3.24 24.19
C LEU A 462 -26.82 -4.17 25.01
N ARG A 463 -25.66 -3.67 25.47
CA ARG A 463 -24.73 -4.45 26.35
C ARG A 463 -25.41 -4.96 27.62
N GLU A 464 -26.19 -4.11 28.29
CA GLU A 464 -26.96 -4.51 29.47
C GLU A 464 -27.98 -5.64 29.13
N GLN A 465 -28.57 -5.65 27.93
CA GLN A 465 -29.46 -6.73 27.47
C GLN A 465 -28.70 -8.01 27.06
N GLU A 466 -27.57 -7.91 26.38
CA GLU A 466 -26.70 -9.03 26.01
C GLU A 466 -26.24 -9.82 27.26
N GLU A 467 -25.76 -9.11 28.29
CA GLU A 467 -25.40 -9.71 29.58
C GLU A 467 -26.60 -10.40 30.26
N ASN A 468 -27.79 -9.79 30.19
CA ASN A 468 -29.02 -10.36 30.74
C ASN A 468 -29.44 -11.65 30.01
N VAL A 469 -29.35 -11.68 28.67
CA VAL A 469 -29.64 -12.87 27.85
C VAL A 469 -28.61 -13.96 28.12
N ALA A 470 -27.31 -13.64 28.16
CA ALA A 470 -26.24 -14.59 28.49
C ALA A 470 -26.44 -15.22 29.89
N ARG A 471 -26.80 -14.40 30.88
CA ARG A 471 -27.09 -14.88 32.25
C ARG A 471 -28.34 -15.76 32.33
N LEU A 472 -29.36 -15.51 31.50
CA LEU A 472 -30.55 -16.36 31.42
C LEU A 472 -30.24 -17.67 30.68
N SER A 473 -29.55 -17.62 29.54
CA SER A 473 -29.19 -18.80 28.77
C SER A 473 -28.31 -19.78 29.56
N GLU A 474 -27.37 -19.27 30.37
CA GLU A 474 -26.57 -20.13 31.25
C GLU A 474 -27.42 -20.73 32.39
N LYS A 475 -28.41 -20.00 32.94
CA LYS A 475 -29.39 -20.59 33.88
C LYS A 475 -30.25 -21.68 33.22
N THR A 476 -30.73 -21.46 31.98
CA THR A 476 -31.45 -22.46 31.19
C THR A 476 -30.57 -23.68 30.93
N ARG A 477 -29.30 -23.48 30.54
CA ARG A 477 -28.30 -24.52 30.30
C ARG A 477 -27.98 -25.32 31.55
N GLN A 478 -27.82 -24.66 32.71
CA GLN A 478 -27.62 -25.32 34.00
C GLN A 478 -28.85 -26.13 34.39
N LYS A 479 -30.06 -25.58 34.25
CA LYS A 479 -31.31 -26.29 34.55
C LYS A 479 -31.54 -27.51 33.63
N ARG A 480 -31.09 -27.43 32.36
CA ARG A 480 -31.04 -28.55 31.40
C ARG A 480 -29.97 -29.59 31.75
N ARG A 481 -28.80 -29.15 32.23
CA ARG A 481 -27.66 -30.00 32.66
C ARG A 481 -27.86 -30.65 34.02
N THR A 482 -28.73 -30.10 34.87
CA THR A 482 -29.31 -30.81 36.01
C THR A 482 -30.55 -31.56 35.55
N PRO A 483 -30.46 -32.83 35.07
CA PRO A 483 -31.64 -33.67 35.03
C PRO A 483 -32.26 -33.64 36.43
N SER A 484 -33.60 -33.57 36.51
CA SER A 484 -34.28 -33.42 37.80
C SER A 484 -33.71 -34.44 38.79
N THR A 485 -33.52 -34.03 40.05
CA THR A 485 -32.81 -34.87 41.03
C THR A 485 -33.53 -36.20 41.34
N HIS A 486 -34.71 -36.41 40.76
CA HIS A 486 -35.46 -37.66 40.69
C HIS A 486 -35.22 -38.53 39.44
N SER A 487 -34.77 -37.97 38.31
CA SER A 487 -34.60 -38.73 37.07
C SER A 487 -33.42 -39.72 37.13
N ILE A 488 -32.34 -39.40 37.86
CA ILE A 488 -31.14 -40.25 37.98
C ILE A 488 -31.07 -41.04 39.30
N ARG A 489 -31.95 -40.79 40.29
CA ARG A 489 -32.01 -41.56 41.56
C ARG A 489 -33.11 -42.62 41.58
N LYS A 490 -32.82 -43.72 40.87
CA LYS A 490 -33.41 -45.07 40.93
C LYS A 490 -34.91 -45.24 40.57
N PRO A 491 -35.27 -46.28 39.78
CA PRO A 491 -36.66 -46.78 39.67
C PRO A 491 -37.32 -47.09 41.02
N VAL A 492 -36.50 -47.43 42.03
CA VAL A 492 -36.90 -47.74 43.41
C VAL A 492 -37.69 -46.62 44.08
N CYS A 493 -37.35 -45.34 43.84
CA CYS A 493 -38.09 -44.22 44.44
C CYS A 493 -39.50 -44.08 43.84
N ARG A 494 -39.67 -44.31 42.54
CA ARG A 494 -40.98 -44.30 41.87
C ARG A 494 -41.90 -45.40 42.43
N VAL A 495 -41.36 -46.60 42.61
CA VAL A 495 -42.09 -47.75 43.18
C VAL A 495 -42.42 -47.51 44.66
N ALA A 496 -41.49 -46.97 45.45
CA ALA A 496 -41.74 -46.65 46.86
C ALA A 496 -42.87 -45.61 47.05
N HIS A 497 -42.93 -44.57 46.22
CA HIS A 497 -44.02 -43.58 46.27
C HIS A 497 -45.39 -44.15 45.83
N GLN A 498 -45.41 -45.13 44.93
CA GLN A 498 -46.64 -45.84 44.57
C GLN A 498 -47.13 -46.77 45.70
N LEU A 499 -46.22 -47.49 46.38
CA LEU A 499 -46.57 -48.36 47.51
C LEU A 499 -46.97 -47.59 48.79
N LEU A 500 -46.47 -46.37 48.97
CA LEU A 500 -46.80 -45.51 50.12
C LEU A 500 -47.99 -44.56 49.88
N GLY A 501 -48.70 -44.67 48.74
CA GLY A 501 -49.84 -43.81 48.41
C GLY A 501 -49.51 -42.33 48.21
N LYS A 502 -48.27 -42.00 47.82
CA LYS A 502 -47.76 -40.62 47.65
C LYS A 502 -47.35 -40.31 46.20
N ALA A 503 -48.05 -40.91 45.24
CA ALA A 503 -47.80 -40.71 43.80
C ALA A 503 -48.10 -39.26 43.36
N ASP A 504 -49.19 -38.68 43.87
CA ASP A 504 -49.65 -37.34 43.47
C ASP A 504 -48.67 -36.24 43.89
N VAL A 505 -48.05 -36.39 45.07
CA VAL A 505 -47.00 -35.47 45.58
C VAL A 505 -45.76 -35.49 44.67
N TYR A 506 -45.42 -36.65 44.10
CA TYR A 506 -44.31 -36.78 43.16
C TYR A 506 -44.63 -36.12 41.81
N GLN A 507 -45.85 -36.29 41.29
CA GLN A 507 -46.28 -35.64 40.04
C GLN A 507 -46.37 -34.13 40.19
N ALA A 508 -47.02 -33.62 41.24
CA ALA A 508 -47.14 -32.19 41.51
C ALA A 508 -45.77 -31.50 41.63
N LYS A 509 -44.78 -32.16 42.26
CA LYS A 509 -43.41 -31.63 42.34
C LYS A 509 -42.72 -31.62 40.97
N LYS A 510 -42.90 -32.67 40.16
CA LYS A 510 -42.38 -32.74 38.78
C LYS A 510 -43.00 -31.67 37.89
N GLU A 511 -44.30 -31.45 37.99
CA GLU A 511 -45.02 -30.39 37.27
C GLU A 511 -44.53 -29.00 37.68
N THR A 512 -44.30 -28.77 38.98
CA THR A 512 -43.69 -27.53 39.48
C THR A 512 -42.28 -27.31 38.93
N GLU A 513 -41.44 -28.35 38.90
CA GLU A 513 -40.07 -28.26 38.35
C GLU A 513 -40.05 -28.05 36.83
N ASN A 514 -40.99 -28.66 36.09
CA ASN A 514 -41.16 -28.46 34.64
C ASN A 514 -41.66 -27.03 34.33
N SER A 515 -42.71 -26.57 35.02
CA SER A 515 -43.28 -25.23 34.85
C SER A 515 -42.24 -24.13 35.12
N ALA A 516 -41.38 -24.31 36.13
CA ALA A 516 -40.27 -23.40 36.40
C ALA A 516 -39.19 -23.39 35.30
N TYR A 517 -38.98 -24.50 34.57
CA TYR A 517 -38.09 -24.55 33.41
C TYR A 517 -38.73 -23.90 32.17
N GLU A 518 -40.01 -24.18 31.92
CA GLU A 518 -40.79 -23.54 30.84
C GLU A 518 -40.82 -22.02 31.01
N GLN A 519 -40.98 -21.53 32.25
CA GLN A 519 -40.88 -20.11 32.57
C GLN A 519 -39.49 -19.53 32.26
N LEU A 520 -38.39 -20.19 32.63
CA LEU A 520 -37.04 -19.73 32.29
C LEU A 520 -36.80 -19.66 30.78
N VAL A 521 -37.27 -20.64 30.01
CA VAL A 521 -37.17 -20.64 28.55
C VAL A 521 -38.01 -19.51 27.93
N GLN A 522 -39.20 -19.26 28.48
CA GLN A 522 -40.05 -18.16 28.01
C GLN A 522 -39.46 -16.79 28.37
N ASP A 523 -38.87 -16.63 29.55
CA ASP A 523 -38.17 -15.42 29.97
C ASP A 523 -36.93 -15.17 29.09
N GLU A 524 -36.14 -16.21 28.78
CA GLU A 524 -34.98 -16.11 27.88
C GLU A 524 -35.38 -15.66 26.47
N ARG A 525 -36.44 -16.27 25.89
CA ARG A 525 -37.01 -15.84 24.61
C ARG A 525 -37.46 -14.37 24.66
N THR A 526 -38.25 -14.01 25.67
CA THR A 526 -38.76 -12.64 25.84
C THR A 526 -37.64 -11.59 25.99
N GLN A 527 -36.46 -11.94 26.51
CA GLN A 527 -35.31 -11.04 26.54
C GLN A 527 -34.53 -11.03 25.22
N ARG A 528 -34.45 -12.16 24.51
CA ARG A 528 -33.85 -12.22 23.16
C ARG A 528 -34.66 -11.39 22.15
N ASP A 529 -36.00 -11.47 22.19
CA ASP A 529 -36.88 -10.66 21.35
C ASP A 529 -36.69 -9.15 21.60
N LYS A 530 -36.44 -8.75 22.87
CA LYS A 530 -36.11 -7.35 23.24
C LYS A 530 -34.73 -6.92 22.77
N LEU A 531 -33.75 -7.82 22.82
CA LEU A 531 -32.40 -7.59 22.30
C LEU A 531 -32.46 -7.36 20.79
N GLU A 532 -33.17 -8.20 20.05
CA GLU A 532 -33.37 -8.04 18.60
C GLU A 532 -34.08 -6.71 18.25
N ALA A 533 -35.11 -6.32 19.00
CA ALA A 533 -35.79 -5.04 18.82
C ALA A 533 -34.87 -3.84 19.13
N THR A 534 -34.03 -3.94 20.17
CA THR A 534 -33.05 -2.90 20.54
C THR A 534 -31.93 -2.80 19.52
N GLN A 535 -31.45 -3.93 18.99
CA GLN A 535 -30.48 -4.01 17.90
C GLN A 535 -31.02 -3.37 16.61
N HIS A 536 -32.30 -3.60 16.27
CA HIS A 536 -32.92 -2.96 15.13
C HIS A 536 -32.96 -1.43 15.28
N SER A 537 -33.34 -0.93 16.47
CA SER A 537 -33.32 0.50 16.78
C SER A 537 -31.91 1.11 16.76
N PHE A 538 -30.89 0.38 17.22
CA PHE A 538 -29.48 0.77 17.10
C PHE A 538 -29.04 0.90 15.64
N ASN A 539 -29.39 -0.08 14.79
CA ASN A 539 -29.08 -0.06 13.36
C ASN A 539 -29.77 1.12 12.64
N GLU A 540 -31.04 1.40 12.97
CA GLU A 540 -31.75 2.59 12.45
C GLU A 540 -31.11 3.90 12.91
N ALA A 541 -30.64 3.96 14.15
CA ALA A 541 -29.94 5.13 14.69
C ALA A 541 -28.59 5.38 14.01
N ASN A 542 -27.82 4.33 13.71
CA ASN A 542 -26.56 4.45 12.95
C ASN A 542 -26.81 4.91 11.51
N CYS A 543 -27.81 4.38 10.82
CA CYS A 543 -28.18 4.84 9.47
C CYS A 543 -28.50 6.35 9.42
N LYS A 544 -29.10 6.89 10.48
CA LYS A 544 -29.30 8.35 10.64
C LYS A 544 -28.00 9.11 10.93
N LEU A 545 -27.07 8.50 11.68
CA LEU A 545 -25.73 9.06 11.91
C LEU A 545 -24.96 9.19 10.60
N ASP A 546 -24.96 8.16 9.75
CA ASP A 546 -24.28 8.17 8.45
C ASP A 546 -24.80 9.31 7.55
N GLY A 547 -26.12 9.55 7.55
CA GLY A 547 -26.74 10.67 6.84
C GLY A 547 -26.30 12.04 7.38
N LEU A 548 -26.32 12.22 8.71
CA LEU A 548 -25.87 13.46 9.36
C LEU A 548 -24.36 13.69 9.21
N GLN A 549 -23.57 12.62 9.16
CA GLN A 549 -22.12 12.68 8.89
C GLN A 549 -21.87 13.20 7.48
N ALA A 550 -22.57 12.67 6.47
CA ALA A 550 -22.49 13.16 5.10
C ALA A 550 -22.91 14.64 4.95
N GLU A 551 -23.89 15.11 5.74
CA GLU A 551 -24.26 16.54 5.79
C GLU A 551 -23.17 17.40 6.45
N ALA A 552 -22.55 16.93 7.53
CA ALA A 552 -21.44 17.62 8.19
C ALA A 552 -20.17 17.68 7.31
N ASP A 553 -19.82 16.58 6.64
CA ASP A 553 -18.70 16.52 5.69
C ASP A 553 -18.94 17.44 4.49
N ARG A 554 -20.19 17.51 4.00
CA ARG A 554 -20.59 18.46 2.96
C ARG A 554 -20.46 19.91 3.42
N LEU A 555 -20.82 20.23 4.67
CA LEU A 555 -20.60 21.56 5.24
C LEU A 555 -19.10 21.92 5.30
N ILE A 556 -18.24 20.98 5.70
CA ILE A 556 -16.78 21.17 5.72
C ILE A 556 -16.25 21.43 4.29
N ALA A 557 -16.66 20.61 3.32
CA ALA A 557 -16.26 20.77 1.92
C ALA A 557 -16.69 22.13 1.34
N LEU A 558 -17.90 22.59 1.66
CA LEU A 558 -18.39 23.91 1.23
C LEU A 558 -17.66 25.08 1.90
N LYS A 559 -17.31 24.97 3.19
CA LYS A 559 -16.47 25.96 3.89
C LYS A 559 -15.06 26.02 3.29
N ASN A 560 -14.44 24.88 2.98
CA ASN A 560 -13.16 24.86 2.27
C ASN A 560 -13.26 25.49 0.88
N LYS A 561 -14.36 25.26 0.15
CA LYS A 561 -14.63 25.92 -1.14
C LYS A 561 -14.86 27.43 -1.00
N GLN A 562 -15.43 27.89 0.12
CA GLN A 562 -15.54 29.31 0.47
C GLN A 562 -14.16 29.95 0.65
N GLU A 563 -13.29 29.30 1.42
CA GLU A 563 -11.93 29.78 1.67
C GLU A 563 -11.11 29.84 0.38
N ALA A 564 -11.13 28.78 -0.44
CA ALA A 564 -10.45 28.76 -1.73
C ALA A 564 -10.95 29.85 -2.70
N LEU A 565 -12.27 30.13 -2.71
CA LEU A 565 -12.84 31.24 -3.48
C LEU A 565 -12.29 32.59 -3.00
N TYR A 566 -12.21 32.81 -1.68
CA TYR A 566 -11.65 34.03 -1.15
C TYR A 566 -10.14 34.14 -1.37
N ASP A 567 -9.36 33.06 -1.22
CA ASP A 567 -7.93 33.09 -1.51
C ASP A 567 -7.65 33.44 -2.98
N SER A 568 -8.45 32.92 -3.92
CA SER A 568 -8.38 33.29 -5.35
C SER A 568 -8.58 34.78 -5.60
N ILE A 569 -9.49 35.42 -4.86
CA ILE A 569 -9.86 36.84 -5.06
C ILE A 569 -8.92 37.79 -4.31
N PHE A 570 -8.62 37.50 -3.04
CA PHE A 570 -7.88 38.42 -2.17
C PHE A 570 -6.36 38.31 -2.31
N THR A 571 -5.80 37.12 -2.58
CA THR A 571 -4.33 36.93 -2.70
C THR A 571 -3.72 37.72 -3.86
N ALA A 572 -4.48 37.96 -4.94
CA ALA A 572 -4.04 38.81 -6.05
C ALA A 572 -3.98 40.31 -5.69
N HIS A 573 -4.50 40.71 -4.52
CA HIS A 573 -4.78 42.09 -4.15
C HIS A 573 -4.21 42.48 -2.76
N ASP A 574 -3.15 41.80 -2.32
CA ASP A 574 -2.51 41.88 -0.98
C ASP A 574 -2.16 43.29 -0.45
N ILE A 575 -2.19 44.34 -1.28
CA ILE A 575 -1.86 45.72 -0.90
C ILE A 575 -3.12 46.52 -0.46
N ALA A 576 -4.32 46.01 -0.72
CA ALA A 576 -5.56 46.79 -0.62
C ALA A 576 -6.21 46.84 0.79
N PHE A 577 -5.99 45.84 1.67
CA PHE A 577 -6.72 45.73 2.95
C PHE A 577 -5.82 45.30 4.12
N PRO A 578 -5.21 46.24 4.86
CA PRO A 578 -4.32 45.92 5.98
C PRO A 578 -4.92 44.99 7.04
N GLU A 579 -6.21 45.15 7.38
CA GLU A 579 -6.95 44.29 8.33
C GLU A 579 -7.03 42.82 7.86
N GLU A 580 -7.19 42.59 6.56
CA GLU A 580 -7.19 41.25 5.96
C GLU A 580 -5.78 40.65 5.97
N SER A 581 -4.77 41.46 5.60
CA SER A 581 -3.38 41.01 5.51
C SER A 581 -2.77 40.69 6.88
N ASP A 582 -3.14 41.43 7.93
CA ASP A 582 -2.77 41.12 9.32
C ASP A 582 -3.41 39.80 9.76
N LEU A 583 -4.70 39.56 9.47
CA LEU A 583 -5.37 38.30 9.79
C LEU A 583 -4.83 37.12 8.98
N ARG A 584 -4.45 37.33 7.71
CA ARG A 584 -3.82 36.31 6.86
C ARG A 584 -2.45 35.89 7.43
N ARG A 585 -1.67 36.85 7.94
CA ARG A 585 -0.42 36.56 8.68
C ARG A 585 -0.68 35.77 9.96
N LYS A 586 -1.66 36.20 10.77
CA LYS A 586 -2.09 35.52 12.00
C LYS A 586 -2.49 34.06 11.75
N VAL A 587 -3.25 33.79 10.68
CA VAL A 587 -3.63 32.42 10.25
C VAL A 587 -2.41 31.59 9.83
N LEU A 588 -1.41 32.19 9.19
CA LEU A 588 -0.16 31.49 8.83
C LEU A 588 0.67 31.15 10.08
N GLU A 589 0.80 32.09 11.01
CA GLU A 589 1.48 31.91 12.30
C GLU A 589 0.80 30.83 13.14
N SER A 590 -0.53 30.84 13.26
CA SER A 590 -1.25 29.79 14.00
C SER A 590 -1.26 28.44 13.29
N ARG A 591 -1.17 28.39 11.95
CA ARG A 591 -0.94 27.13 11.21
C ARG A 591 0.43 26.54 11.55
N GLN A 592 1.49 27.34 11.56
CA GLN A 592 2.83 26.89 11.95
C GLN A 592 2.87 26.39 13.40
N ALA A 593 2.11 27.02 14.30
CA ALA A 593 1.96 26.55 15.67
C ALA A 593 1.26 25.18 15.75
N VAL A 594 0.17 24.95 14.99
CA VAL A 594 -0.49 23.63 14.89
C VAL A 594 0.47 22.56 14.36
N GLU A 595 1.23 22.87 13.31
CA GLU A 595 2.21 21.94 12.71
C GLU A 595 3.33 21.58 13.71
N SER A 596 3.82 22.57 14.46
CA SER A 596 4.84 22.38 15.50
C SER A 596 4.33 21.53 16.66
N ALA A 597 3.13 21.84 17.20
CA ALA A 597 2.52 21.09 18.30
C ALA A 597 2.21 19.63 17.88
N ARG A 598 1.75 19.42 16.63
CA ARG A 598 1.53 18.09 16.07
C ARG A 598 2.82 17.27 15.97
N SER A 599 3.94 17.88 15.59
CA SER A 599 5.25 17.22 15.53
C SER A 599 5.73 16.79 16.92
N VAL A 600 5.60 17.66 17.93
CA VAL A 600 5.91 17.32 19.33
C VAL A 600 5.05 16.17 19.84
N LEU A 601 3.73 16.22 19.59
CA LEU A 601 2.80 15.17 20.00
C LEU A 601 3.13 13.80 19.37
N ALA A 602 3.49 13.79 18.08
CA ALA A 602 3.90 12.57 17.38
C ALA A 602 5.17 11.95 18.00
N GLY A 603 6.21 12.75 18.24
CA GLY A 603 7.45 12.27 18.88
C GLY A 603 7.24 11.75 20.31
N GLN A 604 6.41 12.44 21.11
CA GLN A 604 6.08 12.00 22.47
C GLN A 604 5.23 10.70 22.47
N SER A 605 4.37 10.50 21.45
CA SER A 605 3.61 9.26 21.26
C SER A 605 4.52 8.07 20.90
N GLU A 606 5.49 8.28 20.00
CA GLU A 606 6.48 7.27 19.63
C GLU A 606 7.36 6.85 20.82
N VAL A 607 7.82 7.83 21.62
CA VAL A 607 8.56 7.58 22.88
C VAL A 607 7.71 6.75 23.86
N LEU A 608 6.43 7.07 24.00
CA LEU A 608 5.53 6.35 24.91
C LEU A 608 5.29 4.89 24.46
N ASP A 609 5.16 4.66 23.16
CA ASP A 609 5.02 3.32 22.57
C ASP A 609 6.30 2.50 22.68
N ALA A 610 7.46 3.09 22.40
CA ALA A 610 8.76 2.44 22.61
C ALA A 610 8.96 2.03 24.08
N LEU A 611 8.56 2.89 25.03
CA LEU A 611 8.55 2.56 26.47
C LEU A 611 7.50 1.48 26.84
N ALA A 612 6.36 1.42 26.15
CA ALA A 612 5.36 0.38 26.36
C ALA A 612 5.87 -1.00 25.89
N ARG A 613 6.50 -1.05 24.71
CA ARG A 613 7.18 -2.25 24.20
C ARG A 613 8.37 -2.66 25.08
N ALA A 614 9.13 -1.69 25.60
CA ALA A 614 10.20 -1.94 26.57
C ALA A 614 9.69 -2.53 27.91
N GLU A 615 8.56 -2.03 28.45
CA GLU A 615 7.93 -2.62 29.64
C GLU A 615 7.42 -4.04 29.36
N LEU A 616 6.88 -4.30 28.16
CA LEU A 616 6.42 -5.64 27.76
C LEU A 616 7.59 -6.64 27.69
N ALA A 617 8.68 -6.28 27.01
CA ALA A 617 9.88 -7.11 26.91
C ALA A 617 10.51 -7.41 28.29
N LEU A 618 10.48 -6.46 29.23
CA LEU A 618 10.87 -6.73 30.63
C LEU A 618 9.97 -7.74 31.33
N ARG A 619 8.64 -7.66 31.13
CA ARG A 619 7.70 -8.63 31.73
C ARG A 619 7.86 -10.02 31.14
N GLU A 620 8.06 -10.14 29.82
CA GLU A 620 8.40 -11.41 29.19
C GLU A 620 9.70 -11.98 29.76
N CYS A 621 10.72 -11.14 29.98
CA CYS A 621 11.96 -11.55 30.64
C CYS A 621 11.69 -12.05 32.07
N GLU A 622 10.85 -11.33 32.84
CA GLU A 622 10.44 -11.68 34.20
C GLU A 622 9.69 -13.03 34.26
N GLU A 623 8.76 -13.28 33.33
CA GLU A 623 8.01 -14.53 33.21
C GLU A 623 8.91 -15.71 32.80
N ASN A 624 9.74 -15.53 31.76
CA ASN A 624 10.68 -16.56 31.33
C ASN A 624 11.75 -16.88 32.40
N LEU A 625 12.14 -15.91 33.24
CA LEU A 625 13.00 -16.15 34.41
C LEU A 625 12.28 -16.94 35.51
N LYS A 626 10.99 -16.66 35.79
CA LYS A 626 10.18 -17.45 36.74
C LYS A 626 10.01 -18.89 36.27
N ASP A 627 9.70 -19.09 35.00
CA ASP A 627 9.59 -20.43 34.40
C ASP A 627 10.94 -21.14 34.37
N GLY A 628 12.02 -20.44 34.03
CA GLY A 628 13.39 -20.95 34.12
C GLY A 628 13.77 -21.40 35.54
N LEU A 629 13.34 -20.66 36.57
CA LEU A 629 13.54 -21.01 37.98
C LEU A 629 12.69 -22.22 38.41
N TYR A 630 11.44 -22.29 37.94
CA TYR A 630 10.56 -23.45 38.14
C TYR A 630 11.18 -24.71 37.53
N TRP A 631 11.61 -24.66 36.28
CA TRP A 631 12.27 -25.79 35.61
C TRP A 631 13.58 -26.19 36.28
N SER A 632 14.41 -25.22 36.70
CA SER A 632 15.65 -25.50 37.44
C SER A 632 15.37 -26.27 38.74
N THR A 633 14.32 -25.87 39.46
CA THR A 633 13.89 -26.51 40.71
C THR A 633 13.29 -27.90 40.47
N ALA A 634 12.49 -28.05 39.40
CA ALA A 634 11.91 -29.34 39.00
C ALA A 634 12.98 -30.35 38.56
N LEU A 635 13.97 -29.91 37.78
CA LEU A 635 15.13 -30.72 37.37
C LEU A 635 15.92 -31.24 38.58
N PHE A 636 16.18 -30.39 39.58
CA PHE A 636 16.85 -30.77 40.83
C PHE A 636 16.08 -31.85 41.61
N LEU A 637 14.74 -31.80 41.61
CA LEU A 637 13.90 -32.79 42.29
C LEU A 637 13.79 -34.14 41.54
N VAL A 638 14.21 -34.22 40.28
CA VAL A 638 14.08 -35.41 39.41
C VAL A 638 15.40 -36.20 39.30
N ASP A 639 16.51 -35.68 39.84
CA ASP A 639 17.90 -36.13 39.62
C ASP A 639 18.27 -37.52 40.22
N GLY A 640 17.27 -38.38 40.48
CA GLY A 640 17.44 -39.78 40.88
C GLY A 640 17.07 -40.80 39.79
N LYS A 641 16.56 -40.39 38.62
CA LYS A 641 16.20 -41.29 37.51
C LYS A 641 16.59 -40.73 36.15
N GLN A 642 17.21 -41.57 35.33
CA GLN A 642 17.65 -41.23 33.98
C GLN A 642 16.50 -40.72 33.11
N GLY A 643 16.71 -39.56 32.48
CA GLY A 643 16.06 -39.19 31.23
C GLY A 643 14.71 -38.47 31.34
N CYS A 644 14.76 -37.13 31.26
CA CYS A 644 13.72 -36.37 30.59
C CYS A 644 14.35 -35.23 29.78
N SER A 645 14.87 -35.54 28.57
CA SER A 645 15.52 -34.56 27.69
C SER A 645 14.60 -33.37 27.36
N LYS A 646 13.28 -33.60 27.34
CA LYS A 646 12.26 -32.59 27.14
C LYS A 646 12.31 -31.47 28.20
N GLN A 647 12.40 -31.81 29.49
CA GLN A 647 12.47 -30.83 30.58
C GLN A 647 13.75 -30.00 30.52
N ALA A 648 14.88 -30.60 30.11
CA ALA A 648 16.12 -29.87 29.89
C ALA A 648 16.04 -28.92 28.69
N SER A 649 15.41 -29.36 27.60
CA SER A 649 15.18 -28.53 26.39
C SER A 649 14.22 -27.36 26.65
N ASP A 650 13.14 -27.59 27.39
CA ASP A 650 12.16 -26.53 27.70
C ASP A 650 12.73 -25.51 28.71
N HIS A 651 13.58 -25.95 29.64
CA HIS A 651 14.40 -25.05 30.46
C HIS A 651 15.38 -24.20 29.63
N GLU A 652 16.07 -24.81 28.66
CA GLU A 652 17.02 -24.09 27.82
C GLU A 652 16.33 -23.03 26.93
N LYS A 653 15.17 -23.38 26.35
CA LYS A 653 14.34 -22.42 25.57
C LYS A 653 13.88 -21.22 26.40
N THR A 654 13.40 -21.45 27.63
CA THR A 654 12.94 -20.36 28.52
C THR A 654 14.10 -19.43 28.90
N VAL A 655 15.29 -19.97 29.19
CA VAL A 655 16.51 -19.16 29.42
C VAL A 655 16.94 -18.39 28.16
N GLN A 656 16.91 -19.01 26.98
CA GLN A 656 17.19 -18.33 25.70
C GLN A 656 16.15 -17.24 25.38
N GLN A 657 14.88 -17.41 25.75
CA GLN A 657 13.85 -16.38 25.59
C GLN A 657 14.07 -15.22 26.56
N ALA A 658 14.34 -15.48 27.85
CA ALA A 658 14.68 -14.42 28.82
C ALA A 658 15.86 -13.55 28.36
N ASN A 659 16.92 -14.18 27.84
CA ASN A 659 18.08 -13.49 27.28
C ASN A 659 17.77 -12.67 26.01
N ARG A 660 16.76 -13.06 25.21
CA ARG A 660 16.30 -12.28 24.05
C ARG A 660 15.48 -11.08 24.47
N SER A 661 14.42 -11.27 25.27
CA SER A 661 13.57 -10.19 25.75
C SER A 661 14.36 -9.14 26.57
N ALA A 662 15.43 -9.54 27.28
CA ALA A 662 16.36 -8.60 27.93
C ALA A 662 17.14 -7.68 26.96
N LYS A 663 17.53 -8.18 25.78
CA LYS A 663 18.19 -7.38 24.72
C LYS A 663 17.20 -6.49 23.98
N ASP A 664 15.98 -6.98 23.77
CA ASP A 664 14.92 -6.21 23.12
C ASP A 664 14.48 -5.04 23.99
N PHE A 665 14.31 -5.26 25.30
CA PHE A 665 14.17 -4.19 26.29
C PHE A 665 15.27 -3.13 26.16
N GLN A 666 16.55 -3.55 26.14
CA GLN A 666 17.68 -2.62 26.06
C GLN A 666 17.62 -1.76 24.78
N ARG A 667 17.36 -2.37 23.61
CA ARG A 667 17.19 -1.62 22.34
C ARG A 667 16.03 -0.64 22.40
N LEU A 668 14.86 -1.09 22.83
CA LEU A 668 13.63 -0.28 22.83
C LEU A 668 13.73 0.89 23.80
N TYR A 669 14.29 0.67 25.00
CA TYR A 669 14.49 1.73 25.99
C TYR A 669 15.56 2.74 25.55
N GLU A 670 16.67 2.27 24.96
CA GLU A 670 17.70 3.17 24.41
C GLU A 670 17.15 4.01 23.25
N SER A 671 16.33 3.42 22.36
CA SER A 671 15.63 4.13 21.29
C SER A 671 14.72 5.24 21.84
N ALA A 672 13.93 4.95 22.88
CA ALA A 672 13.09 5.94 23.55
C ALA A 672 13.91 7.08 24.18
N ARG A 673 15.11 6.78 24.72
CA ARG A 673 16.03 7.75 25.31
C ARG A 673 16.75 8.63 24.29
N LEU A 674 17.06 8.10 23.12
CA LEU A 674 17.63 8.87 22.01
C LEU A 674 16.59 9.80 21.38
N ALA A 675 15.30 9.40 21.37
CA ALA A 675 14.20 10.21 20.86
C ALA A 675 13.74 11.32 21.83
N SER A 676 13.92 11.18 23.15
CA SER A 676 13.55 12.22 24.12
C SER A 676 14.45 12.28 25.35
N THR A 677 14.90 13.51 25.67
CA THR A 677 15.66 13.85 26.88
C THR A 677 14.89 13.63 28.18
N ASP A 678 13.56 13.49 28.12
CA ASP A 678 12.73 13.28 29.31
C ASP A 678 12.79 11.83 29.84
N VAL A 679 13.34 10.90 29.06
CA VAL A 679 13.54 9.51 29.47
C VAL A 679 14.87 9.44 30.24
N PRO A 680 14.87 9.15 31.55
CA PRO A 680 16.10 9.12 32.32
C PRO A 680 16.94 7.89 31.97
N HIS A 681 18.25 7.98 32.22
CA HIS A 681 19.13 6.82 32.20
C HIS A 681 18.82 5.91 33.40
N ILE A 682 18.70 4.60 33.16
CA ILE A 682 18.53 3.57 34.19
C ILE A 682 19.73 2.61 34.19
N LEU A 683 20.01 1.96 35.32
CA LEU A 683 20.98 0.88 35.36
C LEU A 683 20.33 -0.37 34.75
N TRP A 684 21.00 -1.02 33.79
CA TRP A 684 20.47 -2.24 33.20
C TRP A 684 20.55 -3.42 34.19
N PRO A 685 19.56 -4.33 34.22
CA PRO A 685 19.66 -5.59 34.96
C PRO A 685 20.89 -6.40 34.54
N SER A 686 21.43 -7.23 35.46
CA SER A 686 22.64 -8.01 35.18
C SER A 686 22.51 -8.93 33.94
N ILE A 687 21.29 -9.42 33.64
CA ILE A 687 21.00 -10.26 32.47
C ILE A 687 21.24 -9.57 31.12
N CYS A 688 21.16 -8.23 31.05
CA CYS A 688 21.47 -7.49 29.82
C CYS A 688 22.96 -7.50 29.49
N TYR A 689 23.84 -7.56 30.50
CA TYR A 689 25.30 -7.61 30.32
C TYR A 689 25.86 -9.03 30.31
N CYS A 690 25.33 -9.90 31.16
CA CYS A 690 25.77 -11.28 31.36
C CYS A 690 24.57 -12.19 31.14
N PRO A 691 24.39 -12.76 29.93
CA PRO A 691 23.32 -13.71 29.67
C PRO A 691 23.33 -14.85 30.70
N LEU A 692 22.15 -15.33 31.09
CA LEU A 692 22.05 -16.51 31.92
C LEU A 692 22.43 -17.73 31.05
N VAL A 693 23.50 -18.43 31.43
CA VAL A 693 24.05 -19.59 30.73
C VAL A 693 24.28 -20.71 31.73
N ARG A 694 23.84 -21.92 31.38
CA ARG A 694 23.86 -23.10 32.27
C ARG A 694 25.24 -23.73 32.42
N ALA A 695 26.15 -23.49 31.47
CA ALA A 695 27.48 -24.12 31.41
C ALA A 695 28.48 -23.59 32.45
N ASP A 696 28.27 -22.39 32.99
CA ASP A 696 29.28 -21.67 33.79
C ASP A 696 29.26 -22.03 35.28
N CYS A 697 28.25 -22.76 35.74
CA CYS A 697 27.89 -22.90 37.16
C CYS A 697 27.41 -24.31 37.52
N GLY A 698 27.64 -24.73 38.78
CA GLY A 698 26.85 -25.82 39.37
C GLY A 698 25.37 -25.44 39.49
N PRO A 699 24.44 -26.42 39.57
CA PRO A 699 23.00 -26.16 39.49
C PRO A 699 22.47 -25.22 40.59
N GLU A 700 23.02 -25.28 41.80
CA GLU A 700 22.66 -24.39 42.91
C GLU A 700 22.99 -22.92 42.60
N LEU A 701 24.21 -22.66 42.10
CA LEU A 701 24.69 -21.33 41.73
C LEU A 701 23.93 -20.75 40.51
N HIS A 702 23.46 -21.61 39.60
CA HIS A 702 22.58 -21.19 38.49
C HIS A 702 21.22 -20.69 39.01
N VAL A 703 20.62 -21.38 39.98
CA VAL A 703 19.35 -20.97 40.61
C VAL A 703 19.51 -19.66 41.39
N GLU A 704 20.60 -19.49 42.12
CA GLU A 704 20.89 -18.26 42.86
C GLU A 704 21.09 -17.05 41.93
N LYS A 705 21.89 -17.22 40.86
CA LYS A 705 22.11 -16.19 39.82
C LYS A 705 20.80 -15.82 39.11
N ALA A 706 19.97 -16.81 38.74
CA ALA A 706 18.67 -16.58 38.11
C ALA A 706 17.69 -15.83 39.04
N ARG A 707 17.69 -16.12 40.35
CA ARG A 707 16.87 -15.40 41.33
C ARG A 707 17.31 -13.95 41.49
N HIS A 708 18.61 -13.69 41.60
CA HIS A 708 19.14 -12.32 41.65
C HIS A 708 18.76 -11.51 40.41
N MET A 709 18.92 -12.09 39.21
CA MET A 709 18.51 -11.45 37.95
C MET A 709 17.00 -11.18 37.90
N LEU A 710 16.17 -12.09 38.43
CA LEU A 710 14.72 -11.88 38.52
C LEU A 710 14.35 -10.71 39.43
N ASP A 711 15.01 -10.58 40.59
CA ASP A 711 14.79 -9.45 41.51
C ASP A 711 15.18 -8.11 40.85
N GLU A 712 16.30 -8.05 40.13
CA GLU A 712 16.73 -6.87 39.35
C GLU A 712 15.76 -6.52 38.22
N VAL A 713 15.30 -7.52 37.46
CA VAL A 713 14.33 -7.34 36.36
C VAL A 713 12.99 -6.85 36.90
N THR A 714 12.51 -7.41 38.01
CA THR A 714 11.26 -7.00 38.67
C THR A 714 11.34 -5.54 39.17
N ALA A 715 12.47 -5.16 39.78
CA ALA A 715 12.71 -3.77 40.20
C ALA A 715 12.76 -2.80 39.00
N THR A 716 13.41 -3.20 37.92
CA THR A 716 13.53 -2.39 36.69
C THR A 716 12.18 -2.25 35.98
N CYS A 717 11.37 -3.30 35.93
CA CYS A 717 9.99 -3.29 35.43
C CYS A 717 9.14 -2.25 36.18
N ALA A 718 9.27 -2.16 37.51
CA ALA A 718 8.58 -1.17 38.32
C ALA A 718 9.01 0.28 37.99
N GLU A 719 10.30 0.53 37.78
CA GLU A 719 10.81 1.88 37.45
C GLU A 719 10.46 2.29 36.01
N VAL A 720 10.61 1.40 35.01
CA VAL A 720 10.19 1.67 33.63
C VAL A 720 8.68 1.98 33.56
N LYS A 721 7.85 1.25 34.31
CA LYS A 721 6.41 1.52 34.43
C LYS A 721 6.10 2.90 35.05
N LYS A 722 6.92 3.36 36.00
CA LYS A 722 6.82 4.70 36.60
C LYS A 722 7.24 5.80 35.61
N ILE A 723 8.32 5.59 34.87
CA ILE A 723 8.79 6.49 33.81
C ILE A 723 7.73 6.61 32.71
N ARG A 724 7.21 5.49 32.21
CA ARG A 724 6.15 5.47 31.19
C ARG A 724 4.88 6.19 31.64
N LYS A 725 4.47 6.05 32.91
CA LYS A 725 3.37 6.85 33.49
C LYS A 725 3.66 8.35 33.49
N SER A 726 4.90 8.77 33.77
CA SER A 726 5.30 10.17 33.70
C SER A 726 5.28 10.70 32.26
N CYS A 727 5.74 9.90 31.29
CA CYS A 727 5.67 10.24 29.87
C CYS A 727 4.22 10.36 29.38
N ALA A 728 3.34 9.44 29.77
CA ALA A 728 1.91 9.50 29.45
C ALA A 728 1.23 10.77 30.01
N ALA A 729 1.61 11.21 31.21
CA ALA A 729 1.09 12.46 31.78
C ALA A 729 1.57 13.71 31.01
N ARG A 730 2.81 13.70 30.47
CA ARG A 730 3.29 14.77 29.58
C ARG A 730 2.62 14.74 28.22
N LEU A 731 2.41 13.56 27.64
CA LEU A 731 1.67 13.39 26.38
C LEU A 731 0.28 14.04 26.50
N HIS A 732 -0.45 13.76 27.59
CA HIS A 732 -1.76 14.37 27.83
C HIS A 732 -1.72 15.91 27.94
N SER A 733 -0.66 16.46 28.56
CA SER A 733 -0.45 17.92 28.58
C SER A 733 -0.20 18.52 27.19
N HIS A 734 0.41 17.76 26.26
CA HIS A 734 0.58 18.19 24.87
C HIS A 734 -0.68 17.95 24.03
N GLU A 735 -1.53 16.98 24.37
CA GLU A 735 -2.88 16.82 23.78
C GLU A 735 -3.74 18.05 24.11
N ASP A 736 -3.72 18.52 25.37
CA ASP A 736 -4.40 19.75 25.81
C ASP A 736 -3.85 21.00 25.08
N GLU A 737 -2.53 21.13 24.98
CA GLU A 737 -1.86 22.22 24.27
C GLU A 737 -2.23 22.23 22.78
N MET A 738 -2.19 21.07 22.11
CA MET A 738 -2.59 20.90 20.72
C MET A 738 -4.05 21.28 20.51
N ALA A 739 -4.97 20.84 21.39
CA ALA A 739 -6.38 21.23 21.34
C ALA A 739 -6.60 22.74 21.50
N GLN A 740 -5.79 23.40 22.34
CA GLN A 740 -5.81 24.86 22.50
C GLN A 740 -5.29 25.58 21.24
N VAL A 741 -4.20 25.11 20.64
CA VAL A 741 -3.60 25.70 19.43
C VAL A 741 -4.51 25.50 18.21
N GLU A 742 -5.09 24.31 18.01
CA GLU A 742 -6.09 24.06 16.96
C GLU A 742 -7.38 24.86 17.16
N LYS A 743 -7.76 25.18 18.40
CA LYS A 743 -8.88 26.09 18.69
C LYS A 743 -8.54 27.53 18.29
N ALA A 744 -7.34 28.02 18.61
CA ALA A 744 -6.88 29.35 18.21
C ALA A 744 -6.81 29.48 16.69
N HIS A 745 -6.21 28.52 15.99
CA HIS A 745 -6.13 28.51 14.53
C HIS A 745 -7.52 28.51 13.85
N ARG A 746 -8.49 27.74 14.37
CA ARG A 746 -9.89 27.79 13.90
C ARG A 746 -10.53 29.16 14.10
N GLN A 747 -10.25 29.83 15.22
CA GLN A 747 -10.73 31.18 15.47
C GLN A 747 -10.14 32.17 14.44
N ASP A 748 -8.82 32.16 14.24
CA ASP A 748 -8.15 33.05 13.28
C ASP A 748 -8.68 32.88 11.86
N ARG A 749 -8.88 31.63 11.41
CA ARG A 749 -9.51 31.33 10.11
C ARG A 749 -10.92 31.92 10.02
N SER A 750 -11.72 31.78 11.07
CA SER A 750 -13.08 32.35 11.10
C SER A 750 -13.11 33.87 11.06
N GLU A 751 -12.16 34.54 11.74
CA GLU A 751 -11.98 36.00 11.71
C GLU A 751 -11.61 36.47 10.30
N LEU A 752 -10.63 35.81 9.65
CA LEU A 752 -10.21 36.10 8.28
C LEU A 752 -11.36 35.92 7.26
N VAL A 753 -12.09 34.80 7.35
CA VAL A 753 -13.27 34.51 6.51
C VAL A 753 -14.39 35.55 6.71
N ALA A 754 -14.61 36.01 7.94
CA ALA A 754 -15.61 37.04 8.23
C ALA A 754 -15.23 38.41 7.66
N VAL A 755 -13.96 38.83 7.78
CA VAL A 755 -13.45 40.08 7.19
C VAL A 755 -13.51 40.03 5.66
N ARG A 756 -13.08 38.93 5.04
CA ARG A 756 -13.20 38.71 3.58
C ARG A 756 -14.66 38.74 3.10
N ARG A 757 -15.60 38.12 3.82
CA ARG A 757 -17.05 38.22 3.54
C ARG A 757 -17.55 39.66 3.59
N LYS A 758 -17.14 40.43 4.61
CA LYS A 758 -17.50 41.84 4.79
C LYS A 758 -16.98 42.72 3.65
N ILE A 759 -15.71 42.54 3.24
CA ILE A 759 -15.11 43.27 2.11
C ILE A 759 -15.81 42.90 0.79
N PHE A 760 -16.02 41.61 0.53
CA PHE A 760 -16.71 41.11 -0.67
C PHE A 760 -18.13 41.72 -0.81
N LEU A 761 -18.91 41.71 0.28
CA LEU A 761 -20.25 42.31 0.30
C LEU A 761 -20.26 43.84 0.16
N HIS A 762 -19.19 44.53 0.58
CA HIS A 762 -19.03 45.97 0.38
C HIS A 762 -18.73 46.30 -1.09
N LEU A 763 -17.81 45.57 -1.71
CA LEU A 763 -17.43 45.76 -3.12
C LEU A 763 -18.56 45.43 -4.10
N LEU A 764 -19.46 44.50 -3.75
CA LEU A 764 -20.70 44.24 -4.50
C LEU A 764 -21.64 45.45 -4.58
N GLN A 765 -21.54 46.43 -3.67
CA GLN A 765 -22.41 47.61 -3.62
C GLN A 765 -21.87 48.80 -4.43
N LEU A 766 -20.65 48.71 -4.97
CA LEU A 766 -20.07 49.76 -5.79
C LEU A 766 -20.81 49.88 -7.15
N PRO A 767 -20.97 51.10 -7.69
CA PRO A 767 -21.59 51.29 -9.00
C PRO A 767 -20.83 50.55 -10.11
N ARG A 768 -21.56 49.82 -10.95
CA ARG A 768 -21.00 49.27 -12.19
C ARG A 768 -20.91 50.38 -13.22
N GLU A 769 -19.71 50.93 -13.45
CA GLU A 769 -19.51 51.77 -14.63
C GLU A 769 -19.71 50.94 -15.91
N PRO A 770 -20.47 51.45 -16.89
CA PRO A 770 -20.59 50.80 -18.18
C PRO A 770 -19.25 50.89 -18.92
N LEU A 771 -18.75 49.75 -19.41
CA LEU A 771 -17.57 49.68 -20.26
C LEU A 771 -17.68 50.72 -21.40
N PRO A 772 -16.61 51.51 -21.68
CA PRO A 772 -16.61 52.41 -22.83
C PRO A 772 -16.81 51.58 -24.10
N GLN A 773 -17.83 51.94 -24.89
CA GLN A 773 -18.08 51.28 -26.16
C GLN A 773 -16.89 51.53 -27.10
N ALA A 774 -16.29 50.45 -27.61
CA ALA A 774 -15.24 50.55 -28.60
C ALA A 774 -15.77 51.27 -29.84
N SER A 775 -15.11 52.36 -30.24
CA SER A 775 -15.39 53.07 -31.48
C SER A 775 -14.93 52.24 -32.69
N ASP A 776 -15.77 52.18 -33.73
CA ASP A 776 -15.59 51.36 -34.95
C ASP A 776 -14.36 51.71 -35.84
N GLU A 777 -13.37 52.49 -35.37
CA GLU A 777 -12.28 52.99 -36.21
C GLU A 777 -11.08 52.03 -36.39
N ASP A 778 -10.92 50.99 -35.56
CA ASP A 778 -9.76 50.07 -35.58
C ASP A 778 -10.02 48.71 -36.30
N ALA A 779 -10.90 48.70 -37.30
CA ALA A 779 -11.08 47.53 -38.17
C ALA A 779 -10.04 47.50 -39.31
N PRO A 780 -9.18 46.46 -39.42
CA PRO A 780 -8.20 46.38 -40.50
C PRO A 780 -8.87 46.17 -41.87
N PRO A 781 -8.27 46.69 -42.97
CA PRO A 781 -8.90 46.70 -44.29
C PRO A 781 -9.01 45.28 -44.89
N PRO A 782 -10.08 44.99 -45.67
CA PRO A 782 -10.34 43.66 -46.20
C PRO A 782 -9.36 43.28 -47.32
N TYR A 783 -8.94 42.01 -47.31
CA TYR A 783 -8.08 41.42 -48.34
C TYR A 783 -8.80 41.34 -49.70
N VAL A 784 -8.07 41.59 -50.79
CA VAL A 784 -8.59 41.55 -52.16
C VAL A 784 -8.42 40.14 -52.74
N GLU A 785 -9.52 39.43 -52.97
CA GLU A 785 -9.52 38.17 -53.72
C GLU A 785 -9.48 38.42 -55.23
N THR A 786 -8.47 37.87 -55.92
CA THR A 786 -8.39 37.90 -57.38
C THR A 786 -9.24 36.79 -58.01
N ASN A 787 -10.33 37.18 -58.68
CA ASN A 787 -11.21 36.27 -59.41
C ASN A 787 -10.48 35.51 -60.55
N THR A 788 -10.69 34.20 -60.63
CA THR A 788 -10.78 33.48 -61.91
C THR A 788 -12.15 32.82 -62.03
N SER A 789 -12.91 33.27 -63.03
CA SER A 789 -14.29 32.85 -63.30
C SER A 789 -14.34 31.58 -64.14
N THR A 790 -15.26 30.66 -63.84
CA THR A 790 -16.19 30.19 -64.88
C THR A 790 -17.48 29.57 -64.32
N ALA A 791 -18.64 30.10 -64.77
CA ALA A 791 -19.92 29.45 -65.10
C ALA A 791 -20.44 28.23 -64.28
N HIS A 792 -21.73 28.09 -63.93
CA HIS A 792 -22.97 28.84 -64.26
C HIS A 792 -24.12 28.37 -63.33
N SER A 793 -25.17 29.19 -63.14
CA SER A 793 -26.61 28.79 -62.98
C SER A 793 -27.00 27.74 -61.91
N ARG A 794 -27.99 27.91 -61.00
CA ARG A 794 -29.13 28.86 -60.91
C ARG A 794 -29.78 28.80 -59.51
N CYS A 795 -30.21 29.96 -59.02
CA CYS A 795 -31.53 30.23 -58.42
C CYS A 795 -32.15 29.32 -57.32
N GLN A 796 -32.09 29.83 -56.07
CA GLN A 796 -33.18 29.89 -55.05
C GLN A 796 -33.87 28.62 -54.51
N ARG A 797 -33.86 28.48 -53.17
CA ARG A 797 -35.09 28.63 -52.35
C ARG A 797 -34.80 28.96 -50.86
N LYS A 798 -35.84 29.45 -50.17
CA LYS A 798 -35.76 30.14 -48.86
C LYS A 798 -36.08 29.21 -47.67
N LYS A 799 -35.46 29.54 -46.52
CA LYS A 799 -35.94 29.47 -45.12
C LYS A 799 -37.18 28.60 -44.80
N LYS A 800 -37.06 27.70 -43.80
CA LYS A 800 -37.68 27.86 -42.45
C LYS A 800 -37.29 26.73 -41.47
N ALA A 801 -37.55 26.98 -40.18
CA ALA A 801 -37.10 26.18 -39.04
C ALA A 801 -38.10 25.11 -38.56
N ALA A 802 -37.57 24.04 -37.93
CA ALA A 802 -38.17 23.24 -36.85
C ALA A 802 -37.01 22.53 -36.12
N LYS A 803 -36.80 22.65 -34.80
CA LYS A 803 -37.55 22.10 -33.64
C LYS A 803 -37.22 20.62 -33.37
N LEU A 804 -36.65 20.33 -32.19
CA LEU A 804 -36.32 18.98 -31.69
C LEU A 804 -37.52 18.02 -31.70
N PRO A 805 -37.26 16.70 -31.83
CA PRO A 805 -38.00 15.67 -31.11
C PRO A 805 -37.12 14.80 -30.20
N LYS A 806 -37.78 14.11 -29.27
CA LYS A 806 -37.19 13.23 -28.24
C LYS A 806 -37.08 11.77 -28.70
N THR A 807 -36.31 10.98 -27.96
CA THR A 807 -36.14 9.51 -28.04
C THR A 807 -37.44 8.69 -27.96
N PRO A 808 -37.45 7.48 -28.54
CA PRO A 808 -37.96 6.30 -27.84
C PRO A 808 -37.00 5.08 -27.85
N LYS A 809 -37.37 3.99 -27.16
CA LYS A 809 -36.54 2.81 -26.82
C LYS A 809 -36.90 1.54 -27.62
N TYR A 810 -35.87 0.71 -27.88
CA TYR A 810 -35.79 -0.78 -27.85
C TYR A 810 -36.95 -1.68 -28.34
N SER A 811 -36.67 -2.53 -29.34
CA SER A 811 -37.01 -3.98 -29.41
C SER A 811 -36.52 -4.63 -30.72
N ASP A 812 -35.81 -5.77 -30.64
CA ASP A 812 -35.70 -6.91 -31.59
C ASP A 812 -35.29 -6.66 -33.08
N MET A 813 -34.69 -7.57 -33.86
CA MET A 813 -33.89 -8.81 -33.67
C MET A 813 -33.16 -9.08 -35.01
N VAL A 814 -31.97 -9.73 -34.97
CA VAL A 814 -31.42 -10.65 -36.01
C VAL A 814 -31.37 -10.20 -37.50
N ASP A 815 -30.17 -9.98 -38.07
CA ASP A 815 -29.49 -10.98 -38.95
C ASP A 815 -28.13 -10.51 -39.50
N ILE A 816 -27.25 -11.45 -39.88
CA ILE A 816 -25.92 -11.20 -40.50
C ILE A 816 -25.84 -11.83 -41.89
N PRO A 817 -25.24 -11.16 -42.89
CA PRO A 817 -24.31 -11.89 -43.75
C PRO A 817 -22.97 -11.16 -44.02
N ARG A 818 -21.89 -11.95 -44.08
CA ARG A 818 -20.54 -11.54 -44.51
C ARG A 818 -20.46 -11.38 -46.04
N PRO A 819 -19.45 -10.67 -46.57
CA PRO A 819 -18.88 -10.95 -47.88
C PRO A 819 -17.47 -11.57 -47.81
N SER A 820 -17.12 -12.26 -48.89
CA SER A 820 -15.97 -13.17 -49.07
C SER A 820 -14.68 -12.46 -49.55
N PRO A 821 -13.50 -13.14 -49.57
CA PRO A 821 -12.20 -12.48 -49.74
C PRO A 821 -11.68 -12.46 -51.18
N THR A 822 -10.66 -11.64 -51.50
CA THR A 822 -9.74 -11.97 -52.61
C THR A 822 -8.37 -11.28 -52.61
N ARG A 823 -7.36 -12.12 -52.90
CA ARG A 823 -6.17 -11.89 -53.77
C ARG A 823 -4.83 -11.51 -53.12
N ARG A 824 -3.76 -12.00 -53.78
CA ARG A 824 -2.39 -12.24 -53.30
C ARG A 824 -1.36 -11.32 -53.98
N LEU A 825 -0.26 -11.03 -53.25
CA LEU A 825 1.16 -10.99 -53.70
C LEU A 825 1.54 -9.95 -54.80
N PRO A 826 2.86 -9.70 -55.09
CA PRO A 826 4.09 -10.32 -54.57
C PRO A 826 5.20 -9.35 -54.05
N GLN A 827 6.29 -9.93 -53.53
CA GLN A 827 7.61 -9.27 -53.37
C GLN A 827 8.46 -9.37 -54.66
N PRO A 828 9.58 -8.63 -54.75
CA PRO A 828 10.83 -9.23 -55.24
C PRO A 828 12.08 -8.93 -54.36
N MET A 829 13.21 -9.54 -54.71
CA MET A 829 14.43 -9.70 -53.90
C MET A 829 15.64 -8.81 -54.30
N SER A 830 16.59 -8.71 -53.36
CA SER A 830 18.07 -8.77 -53.53
C SER A 830 18.84 -7.79 -54.44
N ALA A 831 19.78 -7.06 -53.82
CA ALA A 831 21.20 -6.85 -54.20
C ALA A 831 21.89 -6.07 -53.05
N GLY A 832 23.21 -6.10 -52.78
CA GLY A 832 24.30 -6.88 -53.35
C GLY A 832 25.67 -6.16 -53.19
N GLY A 833 26.60 -6.76 -52.45
CA GLY A 833 28.04 -6.38 -52.33
C GLY A 833 28.40 -5.20 -51.42
N SER A 834 29.67 -4.97 -51.01
CA SER A 834 30.89 -5.83 -50.91
C SER A 834 32.12 -4.95 -50.58
N THR A 835 33.20 -5.51 -49.98
CA THR A 835 34.58 -4.92 -49.84
C THR A 835 34.69 -3.67 -48.91
N THR A 836 35.77 -3.25 -48.24
CA THR A 836 37.17 -3.69 -47.85
C THR A 836 37.71 -2.65 -46.82
N SER A 837 38.72 -2.82 -45.96
CA SER A 837 39.63 -3.93 -45.55
C SER A 837 40.24 -3.63 -44.14
N SER A 838 40.89 -4.58 -43.45
CA SER A 838 42.35 -4.72 -43.21
C SER A 838 43.23 -3.46 -43.24
N ASP A 839 44.23 -3.24 -42.37
CA ASP A 839 44.73 -3.98 -41.18
C ASP A 839 45.62 -3.06 -40.29
N ASP A 840 45.97 -3.55 -39.10
CA ASP A 840 47.35 -3.59 -38.56
C ASP A 840 47.93 -2.62 -37.48
N ILE A 841 48.86 -3.22 -36.72
CA ILE A 841 49.92 -2.71 -35.81
C ILE A 841 49.62 -2.50 -34.30
N PHE A 842 50.39 -3.25 -33.52
CA PHE A 842 50.41 -3.45 -32.07
C PHE A 842 51.76 -2.96 -31.50
N VAL A 843 51.79 -2.04 -30.52
CA VAL A 843 52.93 -1.84 -29.58
C VAL A 843 52.42 -1.31 -28.22
N PRO A 844 52.79 -1.92 -27.08
CA PRO A 844 52.37 -1.48 -25.74
C PRO A 844 53.39 -0.56 -25.05
N SER A 845 52.97 0.23 -24.04
CA SER A 845 53.70 0.38 -22.76
C SER A 845 53.10 1.42 -21.77
N GLN A 846 53.52 1.27 -20.50
CA GLN A 846 53.59 2.26 -19.41
C GLN A 846 52.41 2.40 -18.43
N VAL A 847 52.56 1.64 -17.34
CA VAL A 847 51.95 1.84 -16.01
C VAL A 847 52.46 3.15 -15.37
N PRO A 848 51.57 3.99 -14.79
CA PRO A 848 51.95 4.98 -13.79
C PRO A 848 51.54 4.57 -12.36
N ARG A 849 52.49 4.70 -11.45
CA ARG A 849 52.44 4.34 -10.03
C ARG A 849 51.29 4.99 -9.23
N VAL A 850 50.73 4.22 -8.30
CA VAL A 850 49.92 4.68 -7.17
C VAL A 850 50.65 5.77 -6.38
N ARG A 851 49.97 6.89 -6.09
CA ARG A 851 50.38 7.90 -5.09
C ARG A 851 49.47 7.79 -3.87
N THR A 852 50.06 7.66 -2.69
CA THR A 852 49.36 7.70 -1.40
C THR A 852 48.85 9.11 -1.08
N PRO A 853 47.64 9.28 -0.50
CA PRO A 853 47.15 10.59 -0.08
C PRO A 853 47.87 11.10 1.18
N ARG A 854 48.04 12.43 1.28
CA ARG A 854 48.48 13.11 2.52
C ARG A 854 47.32 13.25 3.51
N PRO A 855 47.56 13.17 4.83
CA PRO A 855 46.56 13.55 5.83
C PRO A 855 46.37 15.08 5.90
N LEU A 856 45.15 15.49 6.28
CA LEU A 856 44.70 16.88 6.43
C LEU A 856 45.25 17.55 7.72
N PRO A 857 45.30 18.90 7.78
CA PRO A 857 45.95 19.62 8.88
C PRO A 857 45.15 19.64 10.19
N ARG A 858 45.87 19.72 11.32
CA ARG A 858 45.27 19.89 12.67
C ARG A 858 44.87 21.35 12.93
N PRO A 859 43.80 21.61 13.71
CA PRO A 859 43.47 22.94 14.21
C PRO A 859 44.46 23.40 15.30
N PRO A 860 44.63 24.73 15.50
CA PRO A 860 45.61 25.28 16.44
C PRO A 860 45.07 25.28 17.89
N GLY A 861 45.88 24.83 18.87
CA GLY A 861 45.52 25.04 20.29
C GLY A 861 46.03 24.04 21.36
N ALA A 862 46.94 23.11 21.06
CA ALA A 862 47.48 22.18 22.07
C ALA A 862 49.01 22.34 22.27
N PRO A 863 49.52 22.44 23.52
CA PRO A 863 50.95 22.47 23.84
C PRO A 863 51.60 21.07 23.70
N PRO A 864 52.95 20.96 23.74
CA PRO A 864 53.71 20.05 22.86
C PRO A 864 53.68 18.55 23.22
#